data_AF-A0A2C6CRP2-F1
#
_entry.id   AF-A0A2C6CRP2-F1
#
_cell.length_a   1.000
_cell.length_b   1.000
_cell.length_c   1.000
_cell.angle_alpha   90.00
_cell.angle_beta   90.00
_cell.angle_gamma   90.00
#
_symmetry.space_group_name_H-M   'P 1'
#
loop_
_entity.id
_entity.type
_entity.pdbx_description
1 polymer ?
#
loop_
_entity_poly.entity_id
_entity_poly.type
_entity_poly.pdbx_seq_one_letter_code
_entity_poly.pdbx_strand_id
1 'polypeptide(L)'
;MSNCYVIFYSSDNYSSQSKRFDDPIEVPDASDYYYDTDSDKKLSDSIDSLKTGSQGWLTVFSKENYKGGLAKFYPNDNTPKLDDIYRFDSNDKGIGDTIESFILYDSCPNYFDIDDPVMTGQTWVKLYGDENYAGSGCNNYLHGAGNIPDNYFINLDSSKSVAMFFGVKSIITGPRTWLEIYNALDYGGDKTCIGPGLFIEDFDLFSSSSKRYSIKVYDSEPSGWVNSYEEPSIVIEMMQYSTTSKIESVVNDLIGMIPEVGDVIDTLMDILWPLGPDGSEVWHDLQYYIASVTQELMDEIAIKDLNNRLAGIHNLLTYIQQLNPSEDRLNDMKNLHDTIINERSNFLGGNNRTFPETQIAYQVAFSTIDLFTGWALAYKYEELRGEPCPADNEQVYISALDGDVAMYTRIILGDGTDEYPGSVEAAVAWRISPEMIYNQGDAVYDAYNGFVYSGVTVEEARNQVAEEYRKKLNLYIAPVELYQYLSSENISQGIRPVPVVEQFTTSMGDPNAQGASGTSQDDLNGNTITGVEIYTDSANQYVVGIQFFYSAQASGVHGQTTSTSVRADFEEGEFIVGFYGRSGSWLDQLFIRTNTGRDFGVGGPGGKPFYVATPQGVDAVLMSIEVNTCYSSYLSALILNFDIHTYE
;
A
#
# COMPACT_ATOMS: atom_id res chain seq x y z
N MET A 1 -20.64 5.91 -36.99
CA MET A 1 -20.08 7.18 -36.49
C MET A 1 -19.48 6.86 -35.14
N SER A 2 -18.31 7.42 -34.83
CA SER A 2 -17.69 7.23 -33.53
C SER A 2 -18.61 7.79 -32.44
N ASN A 3 -18.67 7.10 -31.30
CA ASN A 3 -19.37 7.60 -30.10
C ASN A 3 -18.46 8.54 -29.28
N CYS A 4 -17.16 8.59 -29.59
CA CYS A 4 -16.22 9.61 -29.13
C CYS A 4 -16.23 10.77 -30.13
N TYR A 5 -16.87 11.88 -29.75
CA TYR A 5 -16.88 13.10 -30.55
C TYR A 5 -17.09 14.34 -29.70
N VAL A 6 -16.71 15.50 -30.23
CA VAL A 6 -17.15 16.82 -29.77
C VAL A 6 -17.71 17.62 -30.96
N ILE A 7 -18.76 18.38 -30.72
CA ILE A 7 -19.29 19.38 -31.66
C ILE A 7 -19.26 20.74 -30.98
N PHE A 8 -18.48 21.66 -31.54
CA PHE A 8 -18.46 23.07 -31.15
C PHE A 8 -19.43 23.86 -32.02
N TYR A 9 -20.06 24.90 -31.45
CA TYR A 9 -21.02 25.78 -32.13
C TYR A 9 -20.68 27.25 -31.88
N SER A 10 -20.86 28.08 -32.90
CA SER A 10 -20.63 29.54 -32.85
C SER A 10 -21.81 30.39 -32.38
N SER A 11 -22.70 29.78 -31.60
CA SER A 11 -23.82 30.46 -30.96
C SER A 11 -24.30 29.67 -29.77
N ASP A 12 -24.99 30.36 -28.86
CA ASP A 12 -25.78 29.73 -27.82
C ASP A 12 -26.81 28.75 -28.42
N ASN A 13 -27.17 27.74 -27.63
CA ASN A 13 -28.24 26.76 -27.92
C ASN A 13 -28.06 26.01 -29.24
N TYR A 14 -26.82 25.82 -29.71
CA TYR A 14 -26.49 24.96 -30.86
C TYR A 14 -27.11 25.42 -32.20
N SER A 15 -27.39 26.72 -32.35
CA SER A 15 -28.24 27.23 -33.43
C SER A 15 -27.50 27.69 -34.70
N SER A 16 -26.17 27.66 -34.71
CA SER A 16 -25.31 28.22 -35.77
C SER A 16 -24.39 27.16 -36.41
N GLN A 17 -23.39 27.64 -37.16
CA GLN A 17 -22.35 26.81 -37.75
C GLN A 17 -21.65 25.98 -36.66
N SER A 18 -21.30 24.74 -37.00
CA SER A 18 -20.73 23.78 -36.07
C SER A 18 -19.51 23.08 -36.65
N LYS A 19 -18.51 22.82 -35.82
CA LYS A 19 -17.36 21.97 -36.18
C LYS A 19 -17.38 20.71 -35.33
N ARG A 20 -17.38 19.56 -36.00
CA ARG A 20 -17.33 18.25 -35.36
C ARG A 20 -15.92 17.67 -35.45
N PHE A 21 -15.46 17.10 -34.34
CA PHE A 21 -14.27 16.27 -34.24
C PHE A 21 -14.71 14.89 -33.77
N ASP A 22 -14.24 13.85 -34.46
CA ASP A 22 -14.51 12.45 -34.17
C ASP A 22 -13.19 11.77 -33.75
N ASP A 23 -13.29 10.76 -32.89
CA ASP A 23 -12.17 9.99 -32.32
C ASP A 23 -11.21 10.84 -31.44
N PRO A 24 -10.35 10.20 -30.62
CA PRO A 24 -9.39 10.94 -29.80
C PRO A 24 -8.50 11.87 -30.64
N ILE A 25 -8.38 13.12 -30.20
CA ILE A 25 -7.59 14.13 -30.92
C ILE A 25 -7.07 15.19 -29.95
N GLU A 26 -5.85 15.64 -30.19
CA GLU A 26 -5.27 16.81 -29.54
C GLU A 26 -5.19 17.98 -30.54
N VAL A 27 -5.78 19.12 -30.19
CA VAL A 27 -5.79 20.33 -31.01
C VAL A 27 -5.04 21.43 -30.27
N PRO A 28 -3.73 21.64 -30.58
CA PRO A 28 -2.90 22.60 -29.87
C PRO A 28 -3.24 24.05 -30.23
N ASP A 29 -3.85 24.30 -31.38
CA ASP A 29 -4.39 25.61 -31.76
C ASP A 29 -5.74 25.42 -32.47
N ALA A 30 -6.82 25.83 -31.82
CA ALA A 30 -8.16 25.81 -32.39
C ALA A 30 -8.29 26.78 -33.58
N SER A 31 -7.45 27.81 -33.65
CA SER A 31 -7.41 28.81 -34.72
C SER A 31 -7.01 28.23 -36.08
N ASP A 32 -6.43 27.02 -36.11
CA ASP A 32 -6.14 26.24 -37.32
C ASP A 32 -7.40 25.66 -38.00
N TYR A 33 -8.54 25.69 -37.29
CA TYR A 33 -9.81 25.14 -37.75
C TYR A 33 -10.83 26.24 -38.02
N TYR A 34 -11.69 26.00 -39.01
CA TYR A 34 -12.79 26.88 -39.40
C TYR A 34 -14.12 26.12 -39.31
N TYR A 35 -15.18 26.84 -38.95
CA TYR A 35 -16.54 26.31 -38.87
C TYR A 35 -17.10 25.87 -40.24
N ASP A 36 -16.71 26.57 -41.30
CA ASP A 36 -17.09 26.31 -42.69
C ASP A 36 -15.89 26.60 -43.61
N THR A 37 -15.81 25.92 -44.76
CA THR A 37 -14.70 26.07 -45.71
C THR A 37 -14.66 27.46 -46.37
N ASP A 38 -15.77 28.19 -46.33
CA ASP A 38 -15.93 29.51 -46.97
C ASP A 38 -15.95 30.68 -45.98
N SER A 39 -15.69 30.44 -44.69
CA SER A 39 -15.72 31.49 -43.67
C SER A 39 -14.32 31.88 -43.20
N ASP A 40 -14.05 33.18 -43.11
CA ASP A 40 -12.89 33.73 -42.37
C ASP A 40 -13.02 33.56 -40.83
N LYS A 41 -14.05 32.84 -40.37
CA LYS A 41 -14.33 32.61 -38.95
C LYS A 41 -13.58 31.38 -38.45
N LYS A 42 -12.49 31.64 -37.73
CA LYS A 42 -11.76 30.62 -37.01
C LYS A 42 -12.61 30.05 -35.88
N LEU A 43 -12.35 28.79 -35.53
CA LEU A 43 -13.04 28.09 -34.46
C LEU A 43 -12.82 28.80 -33.11
N SER A 44 -11.59 29.20 -32.80
CA SER A 44 -11.20 29.91 -31.57
C SER A 44 -11.98 31.20 -31.29
N ASP A 45 -12.47 31.88 -32.33
CA ASP A 45 -13.02 33.24 -32.21
C ASP A 45 -14.49 33.27 -31.79
N SER A 46 -15.16 32.11 -31.74
CA SER A 46 -16.60 32.04 -31.55
C SER A 46 -17.03 30.65 -31.11
N ILE A 47 -16.58 30.17 -29.95
CA ILE A 47 -17.12 28.92 -29.37
C ILE A 47 -18.10 29.28 -28.26
N ASP A 48 -19.39 29.21 -28.53
CA ASP A 48 -20.42 29.62 -27.57
C ASP A 48 -21.13 28.44 -26.91
N SER A 49 -21.20 27.29 -27.59
CA SER A 49 -21.82 26.07 -27.04
C SER A 49 -21.16 24.81 -27.58
N LEU A 50 -21.30 23.70 -26.85
CA LEU A 50 -20.74 22.41 -27.27
C LEU A 50 -21.58 21.20 -26.88
N LYS A 51 -21.32 20.08 -27.57
CA LYS A 51 -21.84 18.75 -27.25
C LYS A 51 -20.75 17.70 -27.30
N THR A 52 -20.73 16.77 -26.36
CA THR A 52 -19.88 15.58 -26.41
C THR A 52 -20.69 14.34 -26.77
N GLY A 53 -20.02 13.33 -27.32
CA GLY A 53 -20.59 12.00 -27.56
C GLY A 53 -20.65 11.14 -26.30
N SER A 54 -21.27 9.96 -26.39
CA SER A 54 -21.43 9.05 -25.25
C SER A 54 -20.14 8.40 -24.77
N GLN A 55 -19.04 8.57 -25.51
CA GLN A 55 -17.68 8.19 -25.10
C GLN A 55 -16.71 9.38 -25.14
N GLY A 56 -17.19 10.60 -25.41
CA GLY A 56 -16.33 11.78 -25.55
C GLY A 56 -16.07 12.46 -24.22
N TRP A 57 -14.83 12.41 -23.76
CA TRP A 57 -14.34 13.17 -22.61
C TRP A 57 -13.49 14.32 -23.13
N LEU A 58 -13.79 15.56 -22.74
CA LEU A 58 -13.19 16.74 -23.36
C LEU A 58 -12.58 17.67 -22.32
N THR A 59 -11.32 18.04 -22.52
CA THR A 59 -10.66 19.13 -21.80
C THR A 59 -10.43 20.28 -22.78
N VAL A 60 -10.90 21.48 -22.45
CA VAL A 60 -10.65 22.70 -23.24
C VAL A 60 -9.77 23.66 -22.45
N PHE A 61 -8.99 24.47 -23.15
CA PHE A 61 -8.00 25.37 -22.58
C PHE A 61 -8.14 26.79 -23.14
N SER A 62 -7.88 27.77 -22.28
CA SER A 62 -8.09 29.17 -22.60
C SER A 62 -6.96 29.81 -23.43
N LYS A 63 -5.90 29.04 -23.73
CA LYS A 63 -4.75 29.46 -24.54
C LYS A 63 -4.28 28.31 -25.45
N GLU A 64 -3.58 28.66 -26.52
CA GLU A 64 -2.88 27.70 -27.37
C GLU A 64 -1.92 26.77 -26.58
N ASN A 65 -1.66 25.60 -27.14
CA ASN A 65 -0.76 24.56 -26.64
C ASN A 65 -1.13 24.06 -25.24
N TYR A 66 -2.43 23.90 -24.99
CA TYR A 66 -3.01 23.33 -23.77
C TYR A 66 -2.67 24.15 -22.51
N LYS A 67 -2.66 25.48 -22.62
CA LYS A 67 -2.29 26.42 -21.56
C LYS A 67 -3.48 27.25 -21.08
N GLY A 68 -3.32 27.95 -19.95
CA GLY A 68 -4.34 28.86 -19.42
C GLY A 68 -5.39 28.15 -18.58
N GLY A 69 -6.55 28.78 -18.42
CA GLY A 69 -7.67 28.21 -17.67
C GLY A 69 -8.28 27.03 -18.42
N LEU A 70 -8.78 26.03 -17.69
CA LEU A 70 -9.38 24.84 -18.30
C LEU A 70 -10.84 24.66 -17.90
N ALA A 71 -11.59 23.91 -18.72
CA ALA A 71 -12.86 23.30 -18.33
C ALA A 71 -12.94 21.86 -18.84
N LYS A 72 -13.68 21.04 -18.10
CA LYS A 72 -13.91 19.62 -18.36
C LYS A 72 -15.35 19.42 -18.82
N PHE A 73 -15.55 18.51 -19.76
CA PHE A 73 -16.87 18.08 -20.21
C PHE A 73 -16.91 16.55 -20.29
N TYR A 74 -17.97 15.99 -19.75
CA TYR A 74 -18.22 14.57 -19.58
C TYR A 74 -18.98 14.00 -20.78
N PRO A 75 -19.09 12.66 -20.90
CA PRO A 75 -19.88 12.04 -21.96
C PRO A 75 -21.35 12.46 -21.95
N ASN A 76 -21.88 12.75 -23.13
CA ASN A 76 -23.25 13.27 -23.37
C ASN A 76 -23.52 14.68 -22.79
N ASP A 77 -22.49 15.44 -22.46
CA ASP A 77 -22.66 16.83 -22.06
C ASP A 77 -23.28 17.64 -23.20
N ASN A 78 -24.29 18.41 -22.82
CA ASN A 78 -24.96 19.36 -23.67
C ASN A 78 -24.89 20.72 -22.99
N THR A 79 -23.86 21.50 -23.34
CA THR A 79 -23.63 22.83 -22.77
C THR A 79 -24.15 23.90 -23.73
N PRO A 80 -25.35 24.47 -23.51
CA PRO A 80 -25.97 25.39 -24.45
C PRO A 80 -25.35 26.79 -24.42
N LYS A 81 -24.54 27.09 -23.40
CA LYS A 81 -23.88 28.37 -23.22
C LYS A 81 -22.63 28.23 -22.37
N LEU A 82 -21.47 28.43 -22.98
CA LEU A 82 -20.16 28.32 -22.32
C LEU A 82 -19.83 29.55 -21.46
N ASP A 83 -20.49 30.68 -21.71
CA ASP A 83 -20.43 31.88 -20.88
C ASP A 83 -20.90 31.66 -19.44
N ASP A 84 -21.79 30.68 -19.24
CA ASP A 84 -22.33 30.36 -17.93
C ASP A 84 -21.45 29.39 -17.13
N ILE A 85 -20.43 28.81 -17.77
CA ILE A 85 -19.48 27.90 -17.14
C ILE A 85 -18.37 28.70 -16.46
N TYR A 86 -18.14 28.38 -15.20
CA TYR A 86 -17.00 28.89 -14.43
C TYR A 86 -15.72 28.30 -14.98
N ARG A 87 -14.71 29.16 -15.20
CA ARG A 87 -13.35 28.68 -15.43
C ARG A 87 -12.81 28.11 -14.13
N PHE A 88 -12.13 26.98 -14.18
CA PHE A 88 -11.56 26.35 -12.97
C PHE A 88 -10.50 27.22 -12.29
N ASP A 89 -9.90 28.20 -12.97
CA ASP A 89 -8.75 28.99 -12.50
C ASP A 89 -9.07 30.42 -12.04
N SER A 90 -10.33 30.86 -12.19
CA SER A 90 -10.74 32.25 -11.93
C SER A 90 -12.19 32.35 -11.46
N ASN A 91 -12.48 33.36 -10.63
CA ASN A 91 -13.86 33.72 -10.28
C ASN A 91 -14.63 34.35 -11.46
N ASP A 92 -14.00 34.45 -12.63
CA ASP A 92 -14.57 35.02 -13.84
C ASP A 92 -15.32 33.93 -14.63
N LYS A 93 -16.56 34.27 -15.01
CA LYS A 93 -17.40 33.42 -15.85
C LYS A 93 -16.96 33.51 -17.31
N GLY A 94 -17.15 32.40 -18.03
CA GLY A 94 -17.21 32.37 -19.48
C GLY A 94 -15.94 31.88 -20.13
N ILE A 95 -15.90 30.57 -20.38
CA ILE A 95 -14.80 29.96 -21.14
C ILE A 95 -15.00 30.08 -22.65
N GLY A 96 -16.23 30.37 -23.12
CA GLY A 96 -16.64 30.30 -24.52
C GLY A 96 -15.68 30.95 -25.51
N ASP A 97 -15.63 32.28 -25.52
CA ASP A 97 -14.75 33.10 -26.39
C ASP A 97 -13.25 32.97 -26.08
N THR A 98 -12.85 32.06 -25.21
CA THR A 98 -11.44 31.86 -24.84
C THR A 98 -10.91 30.49 -25.16
N ILE A 99 -11.70 29.56 -25.67
CA ILE A 99 -11.18 28.24 -26.02
C ILE A 99 -10.22 28.35 -27.22
N GLU A 100 -8.92 28.22 -26.94
CA GLU A 100 -7.84 28.31 -27.93
C GLU A 100 -7.18 26.94 -28.20
N SER A 101 -7.37 25.94 -27.33
CA SER A 101 -6.92 24.56 -27.59
C SER A 101 -7.77 23.53 -26.82
N PHE A 102 -7.75 22.27 -27.22
CA PHE A 102 -8.50 21.20 -26.54
C PHE A 102 -7.93 19.81 -26.79
N ILE A 103 -8.29 18.86 -25.92
CA ILE A 103 -8.01 17.43 -26.08
C ILE A 103 -9.29 16.64 -25.87
N LEU A 104 -9.61 15.76 -26.82
CA LEU A 104 -10.73 14.82 -26.79
C LEU A 104 -10.19 13.41 -26.55
N TYR A 105 -10.80 12.69 -25.60
CA TYR A 105 -10.45 11.33 -25.22
C TYR A 105 -11.65 10.40 -25.42
N ASP A 106 -11.40 9.13 -25.72
CA ASP A 106 -12.39 8.04 -25.85
C ASP A 106 -12.61 7.25 -24.56
N SER A 107 -11.82 7.51 -23.53
CA SER A 107 -11.96 7.01 -22.17
C SER A 107 -11.75 8.12 -21.15
N CYS A 108 -12.23 7.95 -19.92
CA CYS A 108 -12.06 8.92 -18.85
C CYS A 108 -10.56 9.18 -18.60
N PRO A 109 -10.06 10.41 -18.80
CA PRO A 109 -8.69 10.74 -18.44
C PRO A 109 -8.51 10.63 -16.95
N ASN A 110 -7.30 10.31 -16.51
CA ASN A 110 -7.04 10.00 -15.11
C ASN A 110 -7.12 11.18 -14.15
N TYR A 111 -7.49 12.35 -14.64
CA TYR A 111 -7.57 13.57 -13.86
C TYR A 111 -8.99 14.18 -13.92
N PHE A 112 -9.98 13.46 -14.43
CA PHE A 112 -11.37 13.89 -14.32
C PHE A 112 -11.88 13.57 -12.91
N ASP A 113 -12.48 14.56 -12.26
CA ASP A 113 -13.11 14.35 -10.96
C ASP A 113 -14.38 13.54 -11.21
N ILE A 114 -14.34 12.27 -10.80
CA ILE A 114 -15.52 11.41 -10.71
C ILE A 114 -15.90 11.40 -9.24
N ASP A 115 -17.16 11.70 -8.91
CA ASP A 115 -17.68 11.75 -7.54
C ASP A 115 -17.67 10.37 -6.82
N ASP A 116 -16.92 9.38 -7.33
CA ASP A 116 -16.97 8.01 -6.87
C ASP A 116 -15.90 7.75 -5.78
N PRO A 117 -16.29 7.27 -4.58
CA PRO A 117 -15.34 6.81 -3.58
C PRO A 117 -14.53 5.62 -4.11
N VAL A 118 -13.32 5.92 -4.63
CA VAL A 118 -12.16 5.03 -4.81
C VAL A 118 -12.55 3.56 -5.01
N MET A 119 -12.67 3.15 -6.27
CA MET A 119 -13.04 1.78 -6.64
C MET A 119 -11.92 0.78 -6.29
N THR A 120 -12.29 -0.32 -5.64
CA THR A 120 -11.51 -1.53 -5.38
C THR A 120 -10.55 -1.90 -6.52
N GLY A 121 -9.28 -2.13 -6.19
CA GLY A 121 -8.29 -2.74 -7.09
C GLY A 121 -7.91 -1.88 -8.30
N GLN A 122 -8.18 -0.58 -8.30
CA GLN A 122 -7.82 0.33 -9.39
C GLN A 122 -6.53 1.11 -9.10
N THR A 123 -5.91 1.62 -10.16
CA THR A 123 -4.85 2.62 -10.09
C THR A 123 -5.48 3.95 -9.71
N TRP A 124 -5.00 4.60 -8.66
CA TRP A 124 -5.46 5.92 -8.26
C TRP A 124 -4.44 6.62 -7.35
N VAL A 125 -4.47 7.95 -7.32
CA VAL A 125 -3.64 8.78 -6.45
C VAL A 125 -4.54 9.81 -5.77
N LYS A 126 -4.41 9.96 -4.46
CA LYS A 126 -5.01 11.07 -3.73
C LYS A 126 -3.92 12.06 -3.33
N LEU A 127 -4.08 13.30 -3.75
CA LEU A 127 -3.17 14.39 -3.42
C LEU A 127 -3.73 15.18 -2.23
N TYR A 128 -2.85 15.81 -1.45
CA TYR A 128 -3.22 16.63 -0.30
C TYR A 128 -2.40 17.90 -0.26
N GLY A 129 -3.05 18.99 0.16
CA GLY A 129 -2.50 20.34 0.16
C GLY A 129 -1.58 20.66 1.35
N ASP A 130 -1.68 19.86 2.39
CA ASP A 130 -0.90 19.97 3.62
C ASP A 130 -0.25 18.62 3.95
N GLU A 131 0.74 18.64 4.84
CA GLU A 131 1.40 17.43 5.33
C GLU A 131 0.39 16.56 6.11
N ASN A 132 0.68 15.28 6.26
CA ASN A 132 -0.05 14.33 7.08
C ASN A 132 -1.53 14.23 6.65
N TYR A 133 -1.76 14.16 5.34
CA TYR A 133 -3.06 13.95 4.69
C TYR A 133 -4.10 15.03 5.04
N ALA A 134 -3.63 16.26 5.25
CA ALA A 134 -4.46 17.40 5.61
C ALA A 134 -4.74 18.35 4.41
N GLY A 135 -5.66 19.29 4.64
CA GLY A 135 -6.00 20.36 3.71
C GLY A 135 -7.37 20.20 3.06
N SER A 136 -8.30 21.11 3.36
CA SER A 136 -9.70 21.08 2.89
C SER A 136 -9.90 21.56 1.44
N GLY A 137 -8.82 21.77 0.68
CA GLY A 137 -8.87 22.38 -0.66
C GLY A 137 -8.25 21.57 -1.79
N CYS A 138 -7.63 20.41 -1.49
CA CYS A 138 -6.82 19.69 -2.46
C CYS A 138 -7.09 18.19 -2.51
N ASN A 139 -8.31 17.71 -2.19
CA ASN A 139 -8.68 16.30 -2.36
C ASN A 139 -8.86 16.00 -3.87
N ASN A 140 -7.79 16.17 -4.65
CA ASN A 140 -7.78 15.81 -6.05
C ASN A 140 -7.46 14.32 -6.13
N TYR A 141 -8.38 13.61 -6.76
CA TYR A 141 -8.21 12.21 -7.07
C TYR A 141 -7.72 12.10 -8.51
N LEU A 142 -6.70 11.29 -8.70
CA LEU A 142 -6.25 10.84 -9.99
C LEU A 142 -6.70 9.38 -10.12
N HIS A 143 -7.35 9.00 -11.21
CA HIS A 143 -7.92 7.67 -11.43
C HIS A 143 -7.37 7.03 -12.70
N GLY A 144 -6.63 5.94 -12.58
CA GLY A 144 -6.05 5.22 -13.71
C GLY A 144 -4.63 5.68 -14.06
N ALA A 145 -3.97 4.87 -14.88
CA ALA A 145 -2.68 5.21 -15.46
C ALA A 145 -2.80 6.38 -16.44
N GLY A 146 -1.76 7.20 -16.52
CA GLY A 146 -1.72 8.34 -17.42
C GLY A 146 -0.72 9.40 -17.00
N ASN A 147 -0.34 10.19 -18.00
CA ASN A 147 0.51 11.36 -17.86
C ASN A 147 -0.37 12.56 -17.48
N ILE A 148 -0.02 13.27 -16.41
CA ILE A 148 -0.77 14.46 -16.00
C ILE A 148 -0.14 15.69 -16.65
N PRO A 149 -0.84 16.38 -17.56
CA PRO A 149 -0.28 17.53 -18.25
C PRO A 149 0.22 18.58 -17.25
N ASP A 150 1.37 19.16 -17.53
CA ASP A 150 1.99 20.25 -16.76
C ASP A 150 1.07 21.42 -16.38
N ASN A 151 0.03 21.66 -17.18
CA ASN A 151 -0.91 22.76 -17.02
C ASN A 151 -2.21 22.33 -16.32
N TYR A 152 -2.32 21.08 -15.86
CA TYR A 152 -3.48 20.56 -15.13
C TYR A 152 -3.68 21.21 -13.74
N PHE A 153 -2.71 22.02 -13.28
CA PHE A 153 -2.60 22.43 -11.89
C PHE A 153 -3.27 23.78 -11.59
N ILE A 154 -4.46 23.68 -11.00
CA ILE A 154 -5.38 24.76 -10.64
C ILE A 154 -4.87 25.62 -9.46
N ASN A 155 -5.26 26.88 -9.52
CA ASN A 155 -4.98 27.97 -8.61
C ASN A 155 -5.73 27.80 -7.26
N LEU A 156 -5.02 27.55 -6.14
CA LEU A 156 -5.61 27.36 -4.81
C LEU A 156 -5.90 28.67 -4.05
N ASP A 157 -5.62 29.83 -4.63
CA ASP A 157 -5.99 31.12 -4.05
C ASP A 157 -6.27 32.15 -5.15
N SER A 158 -7.48 32.71 -5.14
CA SER A 158 -7.91 33.82 -6.02
C SER A 158 -6.99 35.05 -6.00
N SER A 159 -6.03 35.12 -5.08
CA SER A 159 -5.07 36.22 -4.96
C SER A 159 -3.65 35.92 -5.45
N LYS A 160 -3.28 34.66 -5.74
CA LYS A 160 -1.92 34.30 -6.21
C LYS A 160 -1.92 33.09 -7.14
N SER A 161 -1.74 33.35 -8.43
CA SER A 161 -1.47 32.35 -9.47
C SER A 161 -0.17 31.59 -9.19
N VAL A 162 -0.28 30.48 -8.45
CA VAL A 162 0.82 29.54 -8.21
C VAL A 162 0.34 28.15 -8.64
N ALA A 163 1.14 27.48 -9.47
CA ALA A 163 0.90 26.12 -9.93
C ALA A 163 0.70 25.16 -8.73
N MET A 164 -0.37 24.38 -8.75
CA MET A 164 -0.85 23.54 -7.65
C MET A 164 0.19 22.59 -7.03
N PHE A 165 1.25 22.20 -7.75
CA PHE A 165 2.29 21.34 -7.16
C PHE A 165 3.17 21.99 -6.10
N PHE A 166 3.19 23.32 -6.01
CA PHE A 166 3.82 23.98 -4.85
C PHE A 166 3.07 23.72 -3.54
N GLY A 167 1.83 23.21 -3.62
CA GLY A 167 1.00 22.89 -2.47
C GLY A 167 0.80 21.40 -2.21
N VAL A 168 1.22 20.47 -3.07
CA VAL A 168 1.08 19.05 -2.72
C VAL A 168 2.09 18.72 -1.63
N LYS A 169 1.60 18.34 -0.46
CA LYS A 169 2.41 18.12 0.74
C LYS A 169 2.26 16.71 1.29
N SER A 170 1.21 15.98 0.90
CA SER A 170 1.11 14.55 1.16
C SER A 170 0.37 13.84 0.02
N ILE A 171 0.61 12.55 -0.12
CA ILE A 171 0.05 11.71 -1.20
C ILE A 171 -0.35 10.35 -0.63
N ILE A 172 -1.45 9.79 -1.14
CA ILE A 172 -1.80 8.38 -0.96
C ILE A 172 -1.92 7.74 -2.34
N THR A 173 -1.37 6.54 -2.53
CA THR A 173 -1.49 5.77 -3.78
C THR A 173 -2.34 4.53 -3.57
N GLY A 174 -3.07 4.14 -4.63
CA GLY A 174 -3.84 2.90 -4.66
C GLY A 174 -2.97 1.66 -4.83
N PRO A 175 -3.52 0.46 -4.61
CA PRO A 175 -2.77 -0.80 -4.54
C PRO A 175 -2.12 -1.25 -5.86
N ARG A 176 -2.46 -0.60 -6.98
CA ARG A 176 -1.85 -0.85 -8.31
C ARG A 176 -1.14 0.36 -8.90
N THR A 177 -0.82 1.34 -8.06
CA THR A 177 -0.44 2.66 -8.55
C THR A 177 1.04 2.89 -8.42
N TRP A 178 1.72 3.10 -9.54
CA TRP A 178 3.11 3.51 -9.55
C TRP A 178 3.21 4.95 -10.04
N LEU A 179 4.09 5.73 -9.44
CA LEU A 179 4.09 7.18 -9.56
C LEU A 179 5.50 7.71 -9.82
N GLU A 180 5.69 8.43 -10.91
CA GLU A 180 6.89 9.24 -11.13
C GLU A 180 6.54 10.71 -10.96
N ILE A 181 7.23 11.39 -10.03
CA ILE A 181 7.01 12.80 -9.74
C ILE A 181 8.27 13.57 -10.09
N TYR A 182 8.15 14.55 -10.97
CA TYR A 182 9.28 15.27 -11.53
C TYR A 182 9.40 16.67 -10.94
N ASN A 183 10.64 17.08 -10.66
CA ASN A 183 10.95 18.43 -10.15
C ASN A 183 11.04 19.50 -11.23
N ALA A 184 10.76 19.16 -12.49
CA ALA A 184 10.59 20.10 -13.60
C ALA A 184 9.35 19.78 -14.44
N LEU A 185 8.95 20.79 -15.24
CA LEU A 185 7.91 20.68 -16.25
C LEU A 185 8.32 19.64 -17.32
N ASP A 186 7.33 19.14 -18.05
CA ASP A 186 7.40 18.26 -19.20
C ASP A 186 8.08 16.93 -18.86
N TYR A 187 7.88 16.44 -17.63
CA TYR A 187 8.55 15.25 -17.09
C TYR A 187 10.08 15.33 -17.17
N GLY A 188 10.62 16.54 -17.04
CA GLY A 188 12.06 16.80 -17.01
C GLY A 188 12.63 16.81 -15.58
N GLY A 189 13.95 16.89 -15.49
CA GLY A 189 14.66 17.03 -14.22
C GLY A 189 14.79 15.73 -13.44
N ASP A 190 15.00 15.85 -12.13
CA ASP A 190 15.07 14.70 -11.24
C ASP A 190 13.65 14.21 -10.97
N LYS A 191 13.52 12.88 -10.85
CA LYS A 191 12.25 12.23 -10.55
C LYS A 191 12.32 11.48 -9.24
N THR A 192 11.19 11.47 -8.54
CA THR A 192 10.90 10.62 -7.39
C THR A 192 9.92 9.54 -7.84
N CYS A 193 10.34 8.28 -7.74
CA CYS A 193 9.55 7.11 -8.03
C CYS A 193 8.88 6.60 -6.73
N ILE A 194 7.58 6.30 -6.78
CA ILE A 194 6.71 5.91 -5.66
C ILE A 194 5.87 4.69 -6.08
N GLY A 195 5.98 3.58 -5.34
CA GLY A 195 5.22 2.35 -5.57
C GLY A 195 3.73 2.39 -5.16
N PRO A 196 3.07 1.22 -5.22
CA PRO A 196 1.66 1.05 -4.90
C PRO A 196 1.35 1.08 -3.40
N GLY A 197 0.12 1.46 -3.06
CA GLY A 197 -0.41 1.40 -1.68
C GLY A 197 0.24 2.38 -0.70
N LEU A 198 1.03 3.34 -1.17
CA LEU A 198 1.89 4.17 -0.34
C LEU A 198 1.14 5.31 0.33
N PHE A 199 1.59 5.64 1.54
CA PHE A 199 1.17 6.76 2.37
C PHE A 199 2.36 7.67 2.57
N ILE A 200 2.33 8.84 1.95
CA ILE A 200 3.41 9.81 2.01
C ILE A 200 2.94 11.04 2.78
N GLU A 201 3.43 11.18 4.02
CA GLU A 201 2.95 12.19 4.95
C GLU A 201 3.56 13.58 4.74
N ASP A 202 4.83 13.68 4.32
CA ASP A 202 5.43 14.97 4.02
C ASP A 202 6.29 14.85 2.77
N PHE A 203 5.76 15.41 1.69
CA PHE A 203 6.38 15.37 0.39
C PHE A 203 7.71 16.15 0.33
N ASP A 204 7.90 17.12 1.22
CA ASP A 204 9.12 17.92 1.26
C ASP A 204 10.34 17.11 1.75
N LEU A 205 10.12 15.95 2.36
CA LEU A 205 11.18 14.99 2.71
C LEU A 205 11.86 14.41 1.47
N PHE A 206 11.21 14.38 0.29
CA PHE A 206 11.70 13.66 -0.90
C PHE A 206 12.44 14.52 -1.91
N SER A 207 12.51 15.83 -1.69
CA SER A 207 13.11 16.72 -2.68
C SER A 207 13.87 17.86 -2.02
N SER A 208 15.18 17.91 -2.28
CA SER A 208 15.99 19.10 -1.99
C SER A 208 15.47 20.36 -2.69
N SER A 209 14.63 20.19 -3.73
CA SER A 209 13.88 21.26 -4.37
C SER A 209 12.42 21.26 -3.92
N SER A 210 11.95 22.34 -3.30
CA SER A 210 10.54 22.56 -2.96
C SER A 210 9.60 22.74 -4.16
N LYS A 211 10.04 22.34 -5.37
CA LYS A 211 9.33 22.58 -6.62
C LYS A 211 9.07 21.27 -7.34
N ARG A 212 7.80 21.01 -7.62
CA ARG A 212 7.33 19.86 -8.38
C ARG A 212 6.43 20.38 -9.48
N TYR A 213 6.39 19.70 -10.61
CA TYR A 213 5.68 20.26 -11.76
C TYR A 213 4.94 19.23 -12.59
N SER A 214 5.35 17.96 -12.60
CA SER A 214 4.68 16.94 -13.42
C SER A 214 4.65 15.56 -12.74
N ILE A 215 3.60 14.79 -13.04
CA ILE A 215 3.35 13.44 -12.52
C ILE A 215 3.04 12.48 -13.67
N LYS A 216 3.64 11.29 -13.64
CA LYS A 216 3.15 10.13 -14.39
C LYS A 216 2.60 9.08 -13.43
N VAL A 217 1.45 8.53 -13.78
CA VAL A 217 0.80 7.46 -13.04
C VAL A 217 0.79 6.22 -13.91
N TYR A 218 1.13 5.07 -13.35
CA TYR A 218 1.15 3.77 -14.02
C TYR A 218 0.33 2.74 -13.23
N ASP A 219 -0.19 1.75 -13.93
CA ASP A 219 -1.00 0.64 -13.41
C ASP A 219 -0.20 -0.66 -13.19
N SER A 220 1.09 -0.63 -13.51
CA SER A 220 2.10 -1.66 -13.27
C SER A 220 3.47 -1.02 -13.10
N GLU A 221 4.44 -1.76 -12.56
CA GLU A 221 5.80 -1.29 -12.38
C GLU A 221 6.44 -0.91 -13.73
N PRO A 222 6.95 0.33 -13.88
CA PRO A 222 7.68 0.71 -15.09
C PRO A 222 9.06 0.04 -15.15
N SER A 223 9.46 -0.44 -16.33
CA SER A 223 10.79 -1.04 -16.54
C SER A 223 11.93 -0.17 -16.02
N GLY A 224 12.81 -0.74 -15.20
CA GLY A 224 13.96 -0.05 -14.61
C GLY A 224 13.57 0.87 -13.46
N TRP A 225 12.47 0.56 -12.78
CA TRP A 225 12.05 1.23 -11.57
C TRP A 225 13.15 1.16 -10.52
N VAL A 226 13.42 2.30 -9.91
CA VAL A 226 14.24 2.39 -8.71
C VAL A 226 13.44 3.27 -7.77
N ASN A 227 12.86 2.67 -6.74
CA ASN A 227 12.09 3.41 -5.75
C ASN A 227 13.01 4.49 -5.17
N SER A 228 12.60 5.76 -5.23
CA SER A 228 13.51 6.88 -4.90
C SER A 228 13.57 7.13 -3.39
N TYR A 229 13.22 6.14 -2.58
CA TYR A 229 12.74 6.36 -1.24
C TYR A 229 13.28 5.41 -0.18
N GLU A 230 13.57 5.95 1.01
CA GLU A 230 13.64 5.27 2.30
C GLU A 230 12.25 5.31 2.98
N GLU A 231 11.38 4.41 2.54
CA GLU A 231 10.04 4.03 3.04
C GLU A 231 9.58 4.59 4.44
N PRO A 232 8.36 5.15 4.59
CA PRO A 232 7.88 5.75 5.84
C PRO A 232 7.30 4.61 6.68
N SER A 233 7.86 4.33 7.87
CA SER A 233 7.48 3.27 8.85
C SER A 233 6.07 2.64 8.72
N ILE A 234 5.05 3.44 8.43
CA ILE A 234 3.64 3.15 8.16
C ILE A 234 3.35 2.21 6.97
N VAL A 235 3.91 2.44 5.78
CA VAL A 235 3.64 1.66 4.55
C VAL A 235 4.05 0.19 4.71
N ILE A 236 5.10 0.03 5.49
CA ILE A 236 5.84 -1.20 5.69
C ILE A 236 5.02 -2.17 6.52
N GLU A 237 4.25 -1.69 7.50
CA GLU A 237 3.38 -2.56 8.29
C GLU A 237 2.34 -3.29 7.43
N MET A 238 1.78 -2.66 6.39
CA MET A 238 0.81 -3.32 5.51
C MET A 238 1.43 -4.39 4.61
N MET A 239 2.58 -4.07 3.99
CA MET A 239 3.23 -4.96 3.02
C MET A 239 3.93 -6.13 3.73
N GLN A 240 4.50 -5.90 4.92
CA GLN A 240 5.09 -6.93 5.80
C GLN A 240 4.16 -8.13 5.97
N TYR A 241 2.93 -7.85 6.38
CA TYR A 241 2.02 -8.88 6.84
C TYR A 241 1.41 -9.70 5.68
N SER A 242 1.23 -9.08 4.51
CA SER A 242 0.77 -9.80 3.30
C SER A 242 1.78 -10.85 2.86
N THR A 243 3.08 -10.53 2.89
CA THR A 243 4.14 -11.46 2.52
C THR A 243 4.25 -12.62 3.52
N THR A 244 4.23 -12.34 4.82
CA THR A 244 4.28 -13.42 5.83
C THR A 244 3.10 -14.40 5.68
N SER A 245 1.90 -13.91 5.35
CA SER A 245 0.73 -14.75 5.05
C SER A 245 0.97 -15.80 3.99
N LYS A 246 1.60 -15.35 2.90
CA LYS A 246 1.83 -16.16 1.73
C LYS A 246 2.81 -17.26 2.11
N ILE A 247 3.87 -16.90 2.83
CA ILE A 247 4.86 -17.84 3.36
C ILE A 247 4.20 -18.84 4.32
N GLU A 248 3.43 -18.37 5.29
CA GLU A 248 2.74 -19.21 6.29
C GLU A 248 1.75 -20.18 5.64
N SER A 249 0.94 -19.71 4.68
CA SER A 249 0.07 -20.56 3.86
C SER A 249 0.85 -21.66 3.15
N VAL A 250 2.07 -21.38 2.65
CA VAL A 250 2.92 -22.41 2.01
C VAL A 250 3.29 -23.50 2.99
N VAL A 251 3.81 -23.10 4.15
CA VAL A 251 4.28 -24.07 5.14
C VAL A 251 3.10 -24.92 5.61
N ASN A 252 1.94 -24.31 5.82
CA ASN A 252 0.71 -25.02 6.17
C ASN A 252 0.19 -25.94 5.06
N ASP A 253 0.13 -25.47 3.81
CA ASP A 253 -0.30 -26.29 2.68
C ASP A 253 0.63 -27.48 2.49
N LEU A 254 1.95 -27.30 2.64
CA LEU A 254 2.92 -28.37 2.52
C LEU A 254 2.82 -29.36 3.69
N ILE A 255 2.64 -28.89 4.91
CA ILE A 255 2.39 -29.78 6.04
C ILE A 255 1.04 -30.48 5.87
N GLY A 256 0.01 -29.82 5.34
CA GLY A 256 -1.30 -30.41 5.07
C GLY A 256 -1.27 -31.44 3.94
N MET A 257 -0.43 -31.22 2.93
CA MET A 257 -0.22 -32.11 1.80
C MET A 257 0.43 -33.44 2.25
N ILE A 258 -0.39 -34.49 2.29
CA ILE A 258 0.06 -35.85 1.99
C ILE A 258 0.61 -35.83 0.54
N PRO A 259 1.70 -36.56 0.20
CA PRO A 259 2.54 -36.40 -1.01
C PRO A 259 1.85 -36.48 -2.40
N GLU A 260 0.53 -36.53 -2.51
CA GLU A 260 -0.19 -36.91 -3.74
C GLU A 260 -0.52 -35.75 -4.71
N VAL A 261 -0.31 -34.47 -4.34
CA VAL A 261 -0.80 -33.36 -5.19
C VAL A 261 0.24 -32.24 -5.35
N GLY A 262 0.75 -32.07 -6.56
CA GLY A 262 1.55 -30.90 -7.00
C GLY A 262 3.06 -31.10 -7.02
N ASP A 263 3.72 -30.48 -8.00
CA ASP A 263 5.18 -30.35 -8.05
C ASP A 263 5.58 -29.29 -7.00
N VAL A 264 6.39 -29.68 -5.99
CA VAL A 264 6.72 -28.75 -4.89
C VAL A 264 7.44 -27.49 -5.37
N ILE A 265 8.13 -27.57 -6.51
CA ILE A 265 8.81 -26.41 -7.10
C ILE A 265 7.77 -25.42 -7.64
N ASP A 266 6.68 -25.91 -8.23
CA ASP A 266 5.57 -25.05 -8.68
C ASP A 266 4.95 -24.32 -7.49
N THR A 267 4.68 -25.02 -6.38
CA THR A 267 4.13 -24.41 -5.17
C THR A 267 5.07 -23.34 -4.58
N LEU A 268 6.38 -23.61 -4.53
CA LEU A 268 7.37 -22.63 -4.07
C LEU A 268 7.41 -21.40 -4.97
N MET A 269 7.41 -21.62 -6.29
CA MET A 269 7.47 -20.55 -7.29
C MET A 269 6.22 -19.69 -7.27
N ASP A 270 5.03 -20.30 -7.29
CA ASP A 270 3.76 -19.57 -7.32
C ASP A 270 3.55 -18.67 -6.09
N ILE A 271 4.25 -18.94 -4.98
CA ILE A 271 4.02 -18.24 -3.73
C ILE A 271 5.15 -17.29 -3.36
N LEU A 272 6.42 -17.71 -3.47
CA LEU A 272 7.55 -16.81 -3.24
C LEU A 272 7.83 -15.89 -4.44
N TRP A 273 7.36 -16.27 -5.64
CA TRP A 273 7.47 -15.51 -6.88
C TRP A 273 6.15 -15.54 -7.67
N PRO A 274 5.05 -15.00 -7.12
CA PRO A 274 3.73 -15.11 -7.73
C PRO A 274 3.73 -14.55 -9.16
N LEU A 275 2.95 -15.18 -10.05
CA LEU A 275 2.84 -14.87 -11.50
C LEU A 275 2.28 -13.47 -11.83
N GLY A 276 2.36 -12.51 -10.90
CA GLY A 276 2.22 -11.09 -11.18
C GLY A 276 3.22 -10.63 -12.24
N PRO A 277 3.00 -9.44 -12.84
CA PRO A 277 3.75 -8.97 -14.01
C PRO A 277 5.28 -9.00 -13.83
N ASP A 278 5.77 -8.91 -12.58
CA ASP A 278 7.20 -8.85 -12.27
C ASP A 278 7.72 -10.03 -11.44
N GLY A 279 6.86 -10.99 -11.05
CA GLY A 279 7.27 -12.22 -10.34
C GLY A 279 7.90 -12.01 -8.96
N SER A 280 8.00 -10.79 -8.45
CA SER A 280 8.92 -10.42 -7.37
C SER A 280 8.24 -9.67 -6.22
N GLU A 281 6.91 -9.66 -6.19
CA GLU A 281 6.09 -8.93 -5.20
C GLU A 281 6.53 -9.21 -3.76
N VAL A 282 6.67 -10.49 -3.39
CA VAL A 282 7.12 -10.90 -2.04
C VAL A 282 8.49 -10.33 -1.69
N TRP A 283 9.43 -10.31 -2.64
CA TRP A 283 10.78 -9.82 -2.39
C TRP A 283 10.85 -8.31 -2.38
N HIS A 284 10.04 -7.64 -3.20
CA HIS A 284 9.88 -6.20 -3.12
C HIS A 284 9.29 -5.81 -1.77
N ASP A 285 8.26 -6.50 -1.27
CA ASP A 285 7.70 -6.28 0.07
C ASP A 285 8.78 -6.44 1.16
N LEU A 286 9.62 -7.47 1.07
CA LEU A 286 10.74 -7.69 2.00
C LEU A 286 11.83 -6.61 1.89
N GLN A 287 12.15 -6.16 0.68
CA GLN A 287 13.11 -5.08 0.45
C GLN A 287 12.58 -3.75 1.00
N TYR A 288 11.30 -3.45 0.77
CA TYR A 288 10.61 -2.28 1.29
C TYR A 288 10.58 -2.30 2.82
N TYR A 289 10.36 -3.48 3.42
CA TYR A 289 10.47 -3.64 4.85
C TYR A 289 11.84 -3.17 5.37
N ILE A 290 12.91 -3.72 4.79
CA ILE A 290 14.27 -3.51 5.27
C ILE A 290 14.71 -2.06 5.08
N ALA A 291 14.43 -1.48 3.92
CA ALA A 291 14.74 -0.08 3.63
C ALA A 291 14.18 0.85 4.71
N SER A 292 12.95 0.60 5.17
CA SER A 292 12.31 1.47 6.16
C SER A 292 12.79 1.31 7.60
N VAL A 293 13.09 0.08 8.03
CA VAL A 293 13.54 -0.18 9.39
C VAL A 293 14.93 0.42 9.58
N THR A 294 15.68 0.59 8.49
CA THR A 294 17.06 1.06 8.55
C THR A 294 17.27 2.56 8.54
N GLN A 295 16.31 3.41 8.11
CA GLN A 295 16.45 4.87 7.96
C GLN A 295 17.92 5.36 7.93
N GLU A 296 18.65 5.09 6.83
CA GLU A 296 20.09 5.35 6.60
C GLU A 296 21.15 4.27 7.00
N LEU A 297 20.83 3.15 7.65
CA LEU A 297 21.87 2.28 8.26
C LEU A 297 22.31 1.04 7.49
N MET A 298 21.59 0.60 6.46
CA MET A 298 22.14 -0.43 5.58
C MET A 298 22.77 0.21 4.36
N ASP A 299 24.02 -0.17 4.09
CA ASP A 299 24.65 0.08 2.80
C ASP A 299 23.69 -0.43 1.72
N GLU A 300 23.12 0.46 0.90
CA GLU A 300 22.29 0.13 -0.28
C GLU A 300 22.94 -0.99 -1.12
N ILE A 301 24.28 -1.03 -1.09
CA ILE A 301 25.14 -2.06 -1.67
C ILE A 301 24.83 -3.46 -1.10
N ALA A 302 24.65 -3.60 0.21
CA ALA A 302 24.33 -4.88 0.86
C ALA A 302 22.94 -5.38 0.50
N ILE A 303 21.92 -4.51 0.49
CA ILE A 303 20.56 -4.87 0.01
C ILE A 303 20.63 -5.34 -1.43
N LYS A 304 21.28 -4.56 -2.28
CA LYS A 304 21.45 -4.89 -3.70
C LYS A 304 22.18 -6.22 -3.89
N ASP A 305 23.20 -6.51 -3.09
CA ASP A 305 23.92 -7.78 -3.13
C ASP A 305 23.01 -8.97 -2.75
N LEU A 306 22.23 -8.85 -1.66
CA LEU A 306 21.26 -9.87 -1.25
C LEU A 306 20.19 -10.11 -2.31
N ASN A 307 19.67 -9.05 -2.93
CA ASN A 307 18.69 -9.15 -4.01
C ASN A 307 19.26 -9.84 -5.25
N ASN A 308 20.50 -9.53 -5.64
CA ASN A 308 21.16 -10.20 -6.76
C ASN A 308 21.34 -11.69 -6.49
N ARG A 309 21.66 -12.07 -5.25
CA ARG A 309 21.78 -13.48 -4.84
C ARG A 309 20.42 -14.19 -4.90
N LEU A 310 19.37 -13.58 -4.38
CA LEU A 310 18.00 -14.10 -4.47
C LEU A 310 17.52 -14.25 -5.92
N ALA A 311 17.82 -13.27 -6.78
CA ALA A 311 17.51 -13.37 -8.21
C ALA A 311 18.25 -14.56 -8.87
N GLY A 312 19.47 -14.86 -8.43
CA GLY A 312 20.20 -16.07 -8.84
C GLY A 312 19.48 -17.36 -8.44
N ILE A 313 19.01 -17.44 -7.18
CA ILE A 313 18.23 -18.57 -6.65
C ILE A 313 16.92 -18.73 -7.44
N HIS A 314 16.19 -17.64 -7.67
CA HIS A 314 14.95 -17.63 -8.46
C HIS A 314 15.15 -18.16 -9.88
N ASN A 315 16.20 -17.70 -10.57
CA ASN A 315 16.52 -18.15 -11.92
C ASN A 315 16.81 -19.66 -11.96
N LEU A 316 17.47 -20.20 -10.94
CA LEU A 316 17.73 -21.64 -10.82
C LEU A 316 16.43 -22.42 -10.58
N LEU A 317 15.57 -21.96 -9.65
CA LEU A 317 14.26 -22.58 -9.41
C LEU A 317 13.39 -22.59 -10.66
N THR A 318 13.27 -21.47 -11.36
CA THR A 318 12.53 -21.34 -12.63
C THR A 318 13.06 -22.31 -13.69
N TYR A 319 14.38 -22.48 -13.76
CA TYR A 319 14.99 -23.42 -14.69
C TYR A 319 14.67 -24.88 -14.31
N ILE A 320 14.80 -25.25 -13.03
CA ILE A 320 14.51 -26.60 -12.55
C ILE A 320 13.03 -26.95 -12.75
N GLN A 321 12.13 -25.99 -12.54
CA GLN A 321 10.69 -26.12 -12.75
C GLN A 321 10.34 -26.57 -14.18
N GLN A 322 11.11 -26.12 -15.18
CA GLN A 322 10.89 -26.47 -16.59
C GLN A 322 11.42 -27.86 -16.96
N LEU A 323 12.17 -28.52 -16.07
CA LEU A 323 12.73 -29.84 -16.31
C LEU A 323 11.71 -30.95 -15.98
N ASN A 324 11.70 -31.98 -16.83
CA ASN A 324 11.00 -33.22 -16.50
C ASN A 324 11.79 -34.00 -15.42
N PRO A 325 11.10 -34.89 -14.66
CA PRO A 325 11.75 -35.81 -13.74
C PRO A 325 12.92 -36.54 -14.41
N SER A 326 14.15 -36.32 -13.92
CA SER A 326 15.38 -36.82 -14.52
C SER A 326 16.58 -36.69 -13.58
N GLU A 327 17.67 -37.41 -13.87
CA GLU A 327 18.95 -37.25 -13.16
C GLU A 327 19.48 -35.80 -13.25
N ASP A 328 19.25 -35.13 -14.38
CA ASP A 328 19.64 -33.74 -14.58
C ASP A 328 18.85 -32.82 -13.63
N ARG A 329 17.53 -32.96 -13.56
CA ARG A 329 16.67 -32.19 -12.64
C ARG A 329 17.08 -32.38 -11.18
N LEU A 330 17.39 -33.61 -10.77
CA LEU A 330 17.89 -33.88 -9.42
C LEU A 330 19.27 -33.21 -9.18
N ASN A 331 20.19 -33.28 -10.14
CA ASN A 331 21.50 -32.67 -9.98
C ASN A 331 21.41 -31.15 -9.92
N ASP A 332 20.51 -30.54 -10.69
CA ASP A 332 20.25 -29.09 -10.62
C ASP A 332 19.61 -28.69 -9.28
N MET A 333 18.72 -29.52 -8.71
CA MET A 333 18.20 -29.31 -7.36
C MET A 333 19.29 -29.41 -6.27
N LYS A 334 20.22 -30.36 -6.40
CA LYS A 334 21.39 -30.43 -5.49
C LYS A 334 22.30 -29.20 -5.65
N ASN A 335 22.54 -28.76 -6.88
CA ASN A 335 23.33 -27.56 -7.16
C ASN A 335 22.66 -26.32 -6.57
N LEU A 336 21.33 -26.23 -6.63
CA LEU A 336 20.57 -25.17 -5.95
C LEU A 336 20.76 -25.24 -4.44
N HIS A 337 20.58 -26.41 -3.82
CA HIS A 337 20.80 -26.59 -2.37
C HIS A 337 22.22 -26.20 -1.94
N ASP A 338 23.24 -26.66 -2.68
CA ASP A 338 24.64 -26.30 -2.42
C ASP A 338 24.88 -24.79 -2.61
N THR A 339 24.22 -24.16 -3.58
CA THR A 339 24.27 -22.70 -3.76
C THR A 339 23.69 -22.00 -2.54
N ILE A 340 22.50 -22.41 -2.09
CA ILE A 340 21.87 -21.86 -0.88
C ILE A 340 22.78 -22.04 0.33
N ILE A 341 23.35 -23.23 0.56
CA ILE A 341 24.31 -23.48 1.64
C ILE A 341 25.48 -22.49 1.62
N ASN A 342 26.07 -22.26 0.43
CA ASN A 342 27.20 -21.33 0.28
C ASN A 342 26.82 -19.88 0.52
N GLU A 343 25.54 -19.53 0.32
CA GLU A 343 25.00 -18.20 0.54
C GLU A 343 24.54 -17.95 1.99
N ARG A 344 24.35 -19.00 2.80
CA ARG A 344 23.83 -18.90 4.18
C ARG A 344 24.46 -17.78 5.01
N SER A 345 25.79 -17.63 4.97
CA SER A 345 26.46 -16.62 5.79
C SER A 345 26.08 -15.18 5.43
N ASN A 346 25.67 -14.93 4.19
CA ASN A 346 25.27 -13.61 3.73
C ASN A 346 23.88 -13.23 4.26
N PHE A 347 22.98 -14.21 4.38
CA PHE A 347 21.61 -14.00 4.88
C PHE A 347 21.50 -14.09 6.41
N LEU A 348 22.30 -14.95 7.05
CA LEU A 348 22.24 -15.20 8.49
C LEU A 348 23.18 -14.29 9.32
N GLY A 349 23.87 -13.34 8.69
CA GLY A 349 24.72 -12.34 9.36
C GLY A 349 26.01 -12.87 10.00
N GLY A 350 26.27 -14.17 9.93
CA GLY A 350 27.41 -14.81 10.60
C GLY A 350 27.47 -14.45 12.11
N ASN A 351 28.68 -14.32 12.65
CA ASN A 351 28.88 -13.88 14.05
C ASN A 351 28.71 -12.36 14.25
N ASN A 352 28.51 -11.59 13.17
CA ASN A 352 28.45 -10.13 13.21
C ASN A 352 27.01 -9.69 12.90
N ARG A 353 26.14 -9.92 13.89
CA ARG A 353 24.73 -9.49 13.92
C ARG A 353 24.61 -7.97 14.06
N THR A 354 25.26 -7.23 13.18
CA THR A 354 25.39 -5.76 13.29
C THR A 354 24.05 -5.06 13.10
N PHE A 355 23.08 -5.71 12.43
CA PHE A 355 21.76 -5.18 12.09
C PHE A 355 20.67 -6.27 12.21
N PRO A 356 20.37 -6.77 13.41
CA PRO A 356 19.41 -7.86 13.60
C PRO A 356 17.99 -7.52 13.11
N GLU A 357 17.60 -6.25 13.20
CA GLU A 357 16.31 -5.71 12.78
C GLU A 357 16.06 -5.83 11.26
N THR A 358 17.14 -5.88 10.48
CA THR A 358 17.10 -5.89 9.01
C THR A 358 17.21 -7.29 8.44
N GLN A 359 17.99 -8.13 9.13
CA GLN A 359 18.29 -9.46 8.64
C GLN A 359 17.13 -10.42 8.86
N ILE A 360 16.30 -10.20 9.89
CA ILE A 360 15.23 -11.15 10.22
C ILE A 360 14.31 -11.44 9.03
N ALA A 361 14.07 -10.43 8.19
CA ALA A 361 13.20 -10.59 7.05
C ALA A 361 13.78 -11.50 5.97
N TYR A 362 15.01 -11.22 5.58
CA TYR A 362 15.77 -12.09 4.69
C TYR A 362 16.01 -13.48 5.29
N GLN A 363 16.23 -13.58 6.60
CA GLN A 363 16.46 -14.86 7.29
C GLN A 363 15.25 -15.78 7.18
N VAL A 364 14.04 -15.28 7.46
CA VAL A 364 12.81 -16.09 7.35
C VAL A 364 12.62 -16.58 5.91
N ALA A 365 12.63 -15.66 4.94
CA ALA A 365 12.37 -16.03 3.56
C ALA A 365 13.45 -16.96 2.97
N PHE A 366 14.73 -16.68 3.24
CA PHE A 366 15.85 -17.51 2.82
C PHE A 366 15.84 -18.89 3.48
N SER A 367 15.59 -18.96 4.79
CA SER A 367 15.50 -20.24 5.51
C SER A 367 14.33 -21.08 5.02
N THR A 368 13.19 -20.45 4.67
CA THR A 368 12.06 -21.16 4.05
C THR A 368 12.51 -21.81 2.74
N ILE A 369 13.18 -21.07 1.83
CA ILE A 369 13.67 -21.64 0.55
C ILE A 369 14.60 -22.83 0.80
N ASP A 370 15.55 -22.69 1.73
CA ASP A 370 16.52 -23.74 2.04
C ASP A 370 15.84 -25.00 2.59
N LEU A 371 14.99 -24.84 3.61
CA LEU A 371 14.27 -25.94 4.22
C LEU A 371 13.39 -26.68 3.22
N PHE A 372 12.75 -25.96 2.31
CA PHE A 372 11.91 -26.57 1.29
C PHE A 372 12.73 -27.28 0.21
N THR A 373 13.88 -26.73 -0.16
CA THR A 373 14.82 -27.39 -1.08
C THR A 373 15.35 -28.69 -0.45
N GLY A 374 15.72 -28.65 0.83
CA GLY A 374 16.12 -29.82 1.61
C GLY A 374 14.98 -30.85 1.75
N TRP A 375 13.76 -30.39 2.02
CA TRP A 375 12.57 -31.24 2.11
C TRP A 375 12.25 -31.94 0.78
N ALA A 376 12.35 -31.23 -0.34
CA ALA A 376 12.16 -31.81 -1.66
C ALA A 376 13.19 -32.92 -1.96
N LEU A 377 14.46 -32.71 -1.59
CA LEU A 377 15.51 -33.72 -1.71
C LEU A 377 15.26 -34.93 -0.80
N ALA A 378 14.72 -34.71 0.41
CA ALA A 378 14.45 -35.76 1.39
C ALA A 378 13.22 -36.60 1.02
N TYR A 379 12.11 -35.97 0.62
CA TYR A 379 10.80 -36.63 0.51
C TYR A 379 10.19 -36.64 -0.89
N LYS A 380 10.67 -35.79 -1.82
CA LYS A 380 10.19 -35.72 -3.22
C LYS A 380 11.24 -36.14 -4.24
N TYR A 381 12.20 -36.95 -3.80
CA TYR A 381 13.30 -37.41 -4.65
C TYR A 381 12.83 -38.12 -5.93
N GLU A 382 11.79 -38.95 -5.84
CA GLU A 382 11.24 -39.66 -7.00
C GLU A 382 10.61 -38.70 -8.01
N GLU A 383 9.97 -37.62 -7.55
CA GLU A 383 9.42 -36.57 -8.42
C GLU A 383 10.54 -35.79 -9.13
N LEU A 384 11.67 -35.57 -8.46
CA LEU A 384 12.82 -34.90 -9.06
C LEU A 384 13.53 -35.77 -10.09
N ARG A 385 13.74 -37.06 -9.78
CA ARG A 385 14.60 -37.97 -10.57
C ARG A 385 13.85 -38.86 -11.55
N GLY A 386 12.58 -39.16 -11.26
CA GLY A 386 11.80 -40.21 -11.93
C GLY A 386 12.09 -41.63 -11.41
N GLU A 387 12.88 -41.77 -10.34
CA GLU A 387 13.21 -43.05 -9.69
C GLU A 387 13.27 -42.87 -8.15
N PRO A 388 12.90 -43.90 -7.36
CA PRO A 388 13.00 -43.85 -5.91
C PRO A 388 14.39 -43.50 -5.38
N CYS A 389 14.44 -42.85 -4.21
CA CYS A 389 15.70 -42.52 -3.55
C CYS A 389 16.44 -43.79 -3.11
N PRO A 390 17.75 -43.92 -3.37
CA PRO A 390 18.56 -44.94 -2.71
C PRO A 390 18.49 -44.75 -1.19
N ALA A 391 18.22 -45.82 -0.44
CA ALA A 391 18.03 -45.75 1.02
C ALA A 391 19.20 -45.06 1.78
N ASP A 392 20.44 -45.26 1.30
CA ASP A 392 21.62 -44.62 1.89
C ASP A 392 21.64 -43.10 1.69
N ASN A 393 21.04 -42.59 0.61
CA ASN A 393 20.96 -41.16 0.32
C ASN A 393 19.77 -40.51 1.04
N GLU A 394 18.66 -41.23 1.18
CA GLU A 394 17.45 -40.75 1.85
C GLU A 394 17.75 -40.31 3.29
N GLN A 395 18.45 -41.14 4.06
CA GLN A 395 18.82 -40.80 5.44
C GLN A 395 19.76 -39.59 5.51
N VAL A 396 20.62 -39.39 4.50
CA VAL A 396 21.52 -38.23 4.45
C VAL A 396 20.73 -36.94 4.25
N TYR A 397 19.76 -36.92 3.33
CA TYR A 397 18.92 -35.75 3.11
C TYR A 397 18.00 -35.46 4.30
N ILE A 398 17.41 -36.50 4.89
CA ILE A 398 16.59 -36.38 6.11
C ILE A 398 17.41 -35.77 7.26
N SER A 399 18.61 -36.29 7.50
CA SER A 399 19.44 -35.80 8.62
C SER A 399 19.95 -34.37 8.37
N ALA A 400 20.20 -34.01 7.11
CA ALA A 400 20.55 -32.63 6.74
C ALA A 400 19.38 -31.67 7.00
N LEU A 401 18.17 -32.03 6.55
CA LEU A 401 16.96 -31.25 6.78
C LEU A 401 16.69 -31.03 8.27
N ASP A 402 16.74 -32.08 9.09
CA ASP A 402 16.53 -31.95 10.54
C ASP A 402 17.56 -31.02 11.19
N GLY A 403 18.80 -31.10 10.73
CA GLY A 403 19.88 -30.20 11.16
C GLY A 403 19.60 -28.74 10.80
N ASP A 404 19.11 -28.49 9.59
CA ASP A 404 18.76 -27.16 9.10
C ASP A 404 17.52 -26.59 9.82
N VAL A 405 16.48 -27.40 10.06
CA VAL A 405 15.30 -27.02 10.87
C VAL A 405 15.74 -26.54 12.24
N ALA A 406 16.56 -27.33 12.95
CA ALA A 406 17.05 -26.98 14.27
C ALA A 406 17.94 -25.73 14.25
N MET A 407 18.79 -25.60 13.23
CA MET A 407 19.68 -24.44 13.06
C MET A 407 18.89 -23.15 12.84
N TYR A 408 17.97 -23.12 11.87
CA TYR A 408 17.20 -21.91 11.53
C TYR A 408 16.28 -21.48 12.66
N THR A 409 15.58 -22.43 13.28
CA THR A 409 14.74 -22.17 14.46
C THR A 409 15.58 -21.52 15.57
N ARG A 410 16.76 -22.08 15.87
CA ARG A 410 17.65 -21.51 16.90
C ARG A 410 18.22 -20.15 16.52
N ILE A 411 18.58 -19.92 15.25
CA ILE A 411 19.13 -18.63 14.82
C ILE A 411 18.08 -17.53 14.97
N ILE A 412 16.84 -17.80 14.54
CA ILE A 412 15.78 -16.79 14.49
C ILE A 412 15.13 -16.61 15.87
N LEU A 413 14.69 -17.69 16.51
CA LEU A 413 13.97 -17.66 17.80
C LEU A 413 14.89 -17.67 19.03
N GLY A 414 16.15 -18.12 18.87
CA GLY A 414 17.06 -18.35 19.99
C GLY A 414 16.91 -19.74 20.62
N ASP A 415 17.70 -20.01 21.65
CA ASP A 415 17.57 -21.22 22.49
C ASP A 415 17.04 -20.92 23.90
N GLY A 416 16.52 -19.72 24.10
CA GLY A 416 16.04 -19.23 25.40
C GLY A 416 17.17 -18.87 26.37
N THR A 417 18.44 -18.86 25.94
CA THR A 417 19.57 -18.40 26.75
C THR A 417 20.03 -17.01 26.36
N ASP A 418 20.56 -16.26 27.33
CA ASP A 418 21.16 -14.94 27.11
C ASP A 418 22.39 -15.00 26.17
N GLU A 419 23.00 -16.17 25.99
CA GLU A 419 24.16 -16.37 25.13
C GLU A 419 23.78 -16.39 23.64
N TYR A 420 22.56 -16.86 23.33
CA TYR A 420 22.01 -16.93 21.98
C TYR A 420 20.55 -16.46 21.96
N PRO A 421 20.30 -15.15 22.12
CA PRO A 421 18.95 -14.61 22.24
C PRO A 421 18.10 -14.73 20.96
N GLY A 422 18.65 -15.25 19.85
CA GLY A 422 17.98 -15.26 18.55
C GLY A 422 18.01 -13.90 17.85
N SER A 423 17.51 -13.85 16.62
CA SER A 423 17.40 -12.60 15.84
C SER A 423 16.27 -11.72 16.34
N VAL A 424 15.16 -12.32 16.82
CA VAL A 424 14.00 -11.58 17.36
C VAL A 424 14.41 -10.73 18.56
N GLU A 425 14.99 -11.34 19.59
CA GLU A 425 15.38 -10.59 20.79
C GLU A 425 16.53 -9.62 20.53
N ALA A 426 17.41 -9.93 19.57
CA ALA A 426 18.43 -8.98 19.12
C ALA A 426 17.80 -7.74 18.47
N ALA A 427 16.77 -7.91 17.65
CA ALA A 427 16.02 -6.80 17.04
C ALA A 427 15.23 -6.01 18.09
N VAL A 428 14.61 -6.68 19.07
CA VAL A 428 13.93 -6.02 20.20
C VAL A 428 14.92 -5.21 21.03
N ALA A 429 16.08 -5.78 21.35
CA ALA A 429 17.13 -5.10 22.11
C ALA A 429 17.65 -3.84 21.40
N TRP A 430 17.80 -3.89 20.07
CA TRP A 430 18.09 -2.72 19.25
C TRP A 430 16.97 -1.68 19.32
N ARG A 431 15.72 -2.10 19.17
CA ARG A 431 14.55 -1.20 19.12
C ARG A 431 14.36 -0.39 20.41
N ILE A 432 14.75 -0.95 21.55
CA ILE A 432 14.66 -0.30 22.87
C ILE A 432 15.98 0.30 23.33
N SER A 433 16.98 0.39 22.46
CA SER A 433 18.30 0.90 22.83
C SER A 433 18.22 2.35 23.32
N PRO A 434 19.24 2.84 24.06
CA PRO A 434 19.31 4.24 24.47
C PRO A 434 19.33 5.26 23.35
N GLU A 435 19.70 4.85 22.14
CA GLU A 435 19.65 5.69 20.93
C GLU A 435 18.22 5.80 20.39
N MET A 436 17.43 4.72 20.49
CA MET A 436 16.05 4.68 20.01
C MET A 436 15.06 5.26 21.02
N ILE A 437 15.12 4.83 22.29
CA ILE A 437 14.23 5.31 23.35
C ILE A 437 15.05 6.11 24.36
N TYR A 438 14.92 7.44 24.31
CA TYR A 438 15.72 8.37 25.10
C TYR A 438 14.87 9.44 25.79
N ASN A 439 15.42 10.06 26.83
CA ASN A 439 14.76 11.16 27.53
C ASN A 439 15.30 12.51 27.02
N GLN A 440 14.40 13.45 26.75
CA GLN A 440 14.73 14.85 26.54
C GLN A 440 13.81 15.75 27.36
N GLY A 441 14.27 16.13 28.56
CA GLY A 441 13.49 16.93 29.51
C GLY A 441 12.59 16.06 30.40
N ASP A 442 11.29 16.35 30.38
CA ASP A 442 10.26 15.60 31.12
C ASP A 442 9.50 14.59 30.24
N ALA A 443 9.96 14.37 29.00
CA ALA A 443 9.31 13.52 28.02
C ALA A 443 10.28 12.47 27.47
N VAL A 444 9.76 11.26 27.24
CA VAL A 444 10.50 10.17 26.59
C VAL A 444 10.20 10.19 25.10
N TYR A 445 11.25 10.18 24.29
CA TYR A 445 11.18 10.21 22.85
C TYR A 445 11.49 8.84 22.28
N ASP A 446 10.76 8.50 21.24
CA ASP A 446 11.00 7.35 20.39
C ASP A 446 11.56 7.85 19.05
N ALA A 447 12.87 7.67 18.85
CA ALA A 447 13.57 8.12 17.65
C ALA A 447 13.05 7.40 16.39
N TYR A 448 12.54 6.18 16.54
CA TYR A 448 12.14 5.32 15.43
C TYR A 448 10.87 5.82 14.73
N ASN A 449 9.87 6.28 15.50
CA ASN A 449 8.58 6.75 14.96
C ASN A 449 8.26 8.20 15.34
N GLY A 450 9.18 8.91 16.00
CA GLY A 450 8.99 10.29 16.47
C GLY A 450 7.98 10.44 17.62
N PHE A 451 7.50 9.33 18.20
CA PHE A 451 6.50 9.36 19.27
C PHE A 451 7.09 9.94 20.57
N VAL A 452 6.25 10.63 21.33
CA VAL A 452 6.64 11.28 22.58
C VAL A 452 5.74 10.79 23.70
N TYR A 453 6.29 9.97 24.59
CA TYR A 453 5.59 9.53 25.79
C TYR A 453 5.67 10.61 26.87
N SER A 454 4.51 10.97 27.41
CA SER A 454 4.37 11.96 28.49
C SER A 454 3.96 11.27 29.78
N GLY A 455 4.63 11.61 30.89
CA GLY A 455 4.26 11.09 32.22
C GLY A 455 4.65 9.64 32.49
N VAL A 456 5.45 9.02 31.63
CA VAL A 456 6.05 7.69 31.85
C VAL A 456 7.57 7.80 31.97
N THR A 457 8.18 6.83 32.64
CA THR A 457 9.63 6.68 32.70
C THR A 457 10.17 6.07 31.39
N VAL A 458 11.47 6.26 31.11
CA VAL A 458 12.13 5.62 29.96
C VAL A 458 11.99 4.09 30.00
N GLU A 459 12.04 3.51 31.18
CA GLU A 459 11.92 2.05 31.36
C GLU A 459 10.51 1.55 31.05
N GLU A 460 9.47 2.27 31.50
CA GLU A 460 8.08 1.95 31.14
C GLU A 460 7.86 2.06 29.64
N ALA A 461 8.37 3.12 29.00
CA ALA A 461 8.30 3.29 27.55
C ALA A 461 9.03 2.15 26.81
N ARG A 462 10.25 1.77 27.26
CA ARG A 462 10.99 0.65 26.66
C ARG A 462 10.25 -0.67 26.80
N ASN A 463 9.65 -0.96 27.95
CA ASN A 463 8.89 -2.19 28.14
C ASN A 463 7.65 -2.23 27.22
N GLN A 464 6.93 -1.11 27.10
CA GLN A 464 5.81 -0.99 26.18
C GLN A 464 6.26 -1.21 24.72
N VAL A 465 7.31 -0.49 24.29
CA VAL A 465 7.87 -0.62 22.93
C VAL A 465 8.38 -2.04 22.67
N ALA A 466 9.05 -2.68 23.63
CA ALA A 466 9.53 -4.04 23.49
C ALA A 466 8.38 -5.02 23.28
N GLU A 467 7.30 -4.90 24.06
CA GLU A 467 6.14 -5.77 23.96
C GLU A 467 5.41 -5.59 22.62
N GLU A 468 5.15 -4.35 22.22
CA GLU A 468 4.50 -4.03 20.95
C GLU A 468 5.36 -4.50 19.76
N TYR A 469 6.67 -4.22 19.79
CA TYR A 469 7.57 -4.62 18.72
C TYR A 469 7.75 -6.14 18.64
N ARG A 470 7.82 -6.84 19.77
CA ARG A 470 7.88 -8.31 19.78
C ARG A 470 6.62 -8.92 19.18
N LYS A 471 5.42 -8.40 19.52
CA LYS A 471 4.17 -8.86 18.89
C LYS A 471 4.21 -8.70 17.36
N LYS A 472 4.74 -7.58 16.86
CA LYS A 472 4.91 -7.35 15.42
C LYS A 472 5.91 -8.33 14.79
N LEU A 473 7.04 -8.60 15.45
CA LEU A 473 8.02 -9.57 14.96
C LEU A 473 7.50 -11.01 15.00
N ASN A 474 6.71 -11.38 16.02
CA ASN A 474 6.10 -12.71 16.12
C ASN A 474 5.18 -12.99 14.94
N LEU A 475 4.34 -12.01 14.57
CA LEU A 475 3.53 -12.08 13.36
C LEU A 475 4.39 -12.30 12.11
N TYR A 476 5.56 -11.69 12.04
CA TYR A 476 6.47 -11.80 10.90
C TYR A 476 7.19 -13.16 10.82
N ILE A 477 7.55 -13.74 11.97
CA ILE A 477 8.27 -15.02 12.06
C ILE A 477 7.34 -16.22 12.22
N ALA A 478 6.01 -16.06 12.15
CA ALA A 478 5.05 -17.16 12.25
C ALA A 478 5.43 -18.39 11.37
N PRO A 479 5.96 -18.23 10.13
CA PRO A 479 6.44 -19.37 9.36
C PRO A 479 7.53 -20.21 10.03
N VAL A 480 8.36 -19.61 10.90
CA VAL A 480 9.45 -20.28 11.60
C VAL A 480 8.92 -21.24 12.66
N GLU A 481 7.78 -20.93 13.28
CA GLU A 481 7.10 -21.82 14.23
C GLU A 481 6.64 -23.12 13.55
N LEU A 482 6.41 -23.05 12.24
CA LEU A 482 6.05 -24.19 11.42
C LEU A 482 7.24 -25.05 10.98
N TYR A 483 8.48 -24.57 11.09
CA TYR A 483 9.66 -25.32 10.62
C TYR A 483 9.84 -26.65 11.32
N GLN A 484 9.48 -26.75 12.60
CA GLN A 484 9.56 -27.99 13.35
C GLN A 484 8.74 -29.12 12.70
N TYR A 485 7.66 -28.79 11.99
CA TYR A 485 6.80 -29.76 11.32
C TYR A 485 7.41 -30.32 10.04
N LEU A 486 8.48 -29.69 9.51
CA LEU A 486 9.28 -30.22 8.42
C LEU A 486 10.29 -31.28 8.90
N SER A 487 10.49 -31.43 10.22
CA SER A 487 11.39 -32.45 10.77
C SER A 487 10.88 -33.86 10.50
N SER A 488 11.82 -34.79 10.36
CA SER A 488 11.52 -36.20 10.12
C SER A 488 10.76 -36.86 11.26
N GLU A 489 10.98 -36.42 12.50
CA GLU A 489 10.23 -36.88 13.65
C GLU A 489 8.74 -36.57 13.48
N ASN A 490 8.40 -35.31 13.21
CA ASN A 490 7.00 -34.89 13.07
C ASN A 490 6.34 -35.48 11.81
N ILE A 491 7.06 -35.53 10.69
CA ILE A 491 6.56 -36.16 9.45
C ILE A 491 6.27 -37.64 9.68
N SER A 492 7.17 -38.39 10.31
CA SER A 492 7.01 -39.83 10.55
C SER A 492 5.85 -40.15 11.50
N GLN A 493 5.56 -39.24 12.43
CA GLN A 493 4.44 -39.36 13.36
C GLN A 493 3.12 -38.84 12.79
N GLY A 494 3.15 -38.21 11.60
CA GLY A 494 1.99 -37.54 11.02
C GLY A 494 1.49 -36.37 11.88
N ILE A 495 2.39 -35.75 12.64
CA ILE A 495 2.09 -34.56 13.44
C ILE A 495 1.84 -33.40 12.49
N ARG A 496 0.77 -32.65 12.76
CA ARG A 496 0.31 -31.50 11.98
C ARG A 496 0.19 -30.30 12.92
N PRO A 497 0.50 -29.08 12.44
CA PRO A 497 0.34 -27.88 13.22
C PRO A 497 -1.14 -27.72 13.55
N VAL A 498 -1.42 -27.39 14.81
CA VAL A 498 -2.78 -27.09 15.23
C VAL A 498 -2.94 -25.58 15.22
N PRO A 499 -3.86 -25.02 14.43
CA PRO A 499 -4.14 -23.59 14.49
C PRO A 499 -4.55 -23.22 15.91
N VAL A 500 -3.81 -22.30 16.50
CA VAL A 500 -4.13 -21.67 17.78
C VAL A 500 -4.59 -20.25 17.50
N VAL A 501 -5.54 -19.78 18.30
CA VAL A 501 -6.04 -18.42 18.18
C VAL A 501 -5.37 -17.59 19.26
N GLU A 502 -4.53 -16.65 18.85
CA GLU A 502 -3.96 -15.65 19.73
C GLU A 502 -4.72 -14.33 19.60
N GLN A 503 -4.77 -13.57 20.69
CA GLN A 503 -5.39 -12.25 20.69
C GLN A 503 -4.33 -11.17 20.49
N PHE A 504 -4.50 -10.39 19.43
CA PHE A 504 -3.69 -9.20 19.16
C PHE A 504 -4.52 -7.94 19.37
N THR A 505 -4.09 -7.10 20.31
CA THR A 505 -4.74 -5.81 20.57
C THR A 505 -3.85 -4.67 20.09
N THR A 506 -4.42 -3.74 19.34
CA THR A 506 -3.80 -2.47 18.97
C THR A 506 -4.76 -1.32 19.22
N SER A 507 -4.26 -0.09 19.33
CA SER A 507 -5.09 1.08 19.58
C SER A 507 -4.66 2.27 18.73
N MET A 508 -5.63 3.13 18.41
CA MET A 508 -5.41 4.39 17.72
C MET A 508 -6.09 5.53 18.46
N GLY A 509 -5.56 6.74 18.29
CA GLY A 509 -6.02 7.93 19.01
C GLY A 509 -5.46 8.03 20.43
N ASP A 510 -6.09 8.84 21.27
CA ASP A 510 -5.71 9.02 22.67
C ASP A 510 -6.72 8.32 23.61
N PRO A 511 -6.42 7.09 24.08
CA PRO A 511 -7.29 6.39 25.03
C PRO A 511 -7.35 7.09 26.39
N ASN A 512 -6.38 7.98 26.68
CA ASN A 512 -6.28 8.72 27.93
C ASN A 512 -6.71 10.19 27.79
N ALA A 513 -7.41 10.52 26.70
CA ALA A 513 -7.87 11.87 26.43
C ALA A 513 -8.61 12.48 27.62
N GLN A 514 -8.31 13.76 27.91
CA GLN A 514 -8.95 14.48 29.00
C GLN A 514 -10.47 14.53 28.81
N GLY A 515 -11.21 13.89 29.72
CA GLY A 515 -12.68 13.79 29.65
C GLY A 515 -13.19 12.46 29.07
N ALA A 516 -12.32 11.47 28.87
CA ALA A 516 -12.71 10.09 28.59
C ALA A 516 -13.74 9.62 29.63
N SER A 517 -14.92 9.23 29.14
CA SER A 517 -16.14 9.09 29.95
C SER A 517 -16.85 7.75 29.76
N GLY A 518 -16.44 6.95 28.77
CA GLY A 518 -16.97 5.62 28.55
C GLY A 518 -16.19 4.86 27.48
N THR A 519 -16.07 3.55 27.71
CA THR A 519 -15.72 2.54 26.72
C THR A 519 -17.02 1.86 26.28
N SER A 520 -17.20 1.69 24.98
CA SER A 520 -18.23 0.82 24.43
C SER A 520 -17.56 -0.23 23.56
N GLN A 521 -17.98 -1.48 23.68
CA GLN A 521 -17.42 -2.59 22.92
C GLN A 521 -18.50 -3.16 22.00
N ASP A 522 -18.16 -3.33 20.73
CA ASP A 522 -18.89 -4.22 19.83
C ASP A 522 -18.20 -5.59 19.84
N ASP A 523 -18.94 -6.61 20.28
CA ASP A 523 -18.53 -8.02 20.18
C ASP A 523 -19.10 -8.59 18.88
N LEU A 524 -18.19 -8.98 17.99
CA LEU A 524 -18.51 -9.45 16.66
C LEU A 524 -19.19 -10.83 16.68
N ASN A 525 -19.04 -11.61 17.76
CA ASN A 525 -19.53 -12.99 17.84
C ASN A 525 -19.15 -13.83 16.61
N GLY A 526 -17.99 -13.56 16.01
CA GLY A 526 -17.51 -14.20 14.78
C GLY A 526 -18.18 -13.73 13.47
N ASN A 527 -19.01 -12.69 13.48
CA ASN A 527 -19.55 -12.11 12.26
C ASN A 527 -18.53 -11.16 11.61
N THR A 528 -18.46 -11.18 10.29
CA THR A 528 -17.61 -10.27 9.52
C THR A 528 -18.23 -8.87 9.43
N ILE A 529 -17.38 -7.84 9.43
CA ILE A 529 -17.78 -6.48 9.07
C ILE A 529 -18.14 -6.46 7.59
N THR A 530 -19.35 -6.00 7.30
CA THR A 530 -19.92 -5.81 5.96
C THR A 530 -20.10 -4.34 5.60
N GLY A 531 -19.77 -3.43 6.52
CA GLY A 531 -19.80 -2.00 6.27
C GLY A 531 -19.49 -1.18 7.51
N VAL A 532 -19.16 0.09 7.29
CA VAL A 532 -18.85 1.06 8.33
C VAL A 532 -19.47 2.41 7.97
N GLU A 533 -20.01 3.10 8.96
CA GLU A 533 -20.47 4.48 8.86
C GLU A 533 -19.78 5.35 9.92
N ILE A 534 -19.15 6.43 9.48
CA ILE A 534 -18.37 7.36 10.32
C ILE A 534 -19.07 8.72 10.31
N TYR A 535 -19.40 9.23 11.49
CA TYR A 535 -20.14 10.48 11.70
C TYR A 535 -19.19 11.62 12.10
N THR A 536 -19.41 12.80 11.53
CA THR A 536 -18.67 14.03 11.90
C THR A 536 -19.56 15.13 12.40
N ASP A 537 -19.02 16.00 13.25
CA ASP A 537 -19.68 17.27 13.52
C ASP A 537 -19.53 18.22 12.31
N SER A 538 -20.58 18.98 12.00
CA SER A 538 -20.57 19.89 10.85
C SER A 538 -19.80 21.19 11.12
N ALA A 539 -19.39 21.44 12.37
CA ALA A 539 -18.86 22.73 12.81
C ALA A 539 -17.33 22.74 12.94
N ASN A 540 -16.75 21.63 13.37
CA ASN A 540 -15.33 21.47 13.66
C ASN A 540 -14.70 20.27 12.94
N GLN A 541 -15.51 19.48 12.23
CA GLN A 541 -15.09 18.30 11.45
C GLN A 541 -14.47 17.19 12.32
N TYR A 542 -14.77 17.11 13.62
CA TYR A 542 -14.31 15.99 14.46
C TYR A 542 -15.10 14.72 14.17
N VAL A 543 -14.46 13.57 14.38
CA VAL A 543 -15.14 12.27 14.36
C VAL A 543 -15.89 12.10 15.68
N VAL A 544 -17.22 12.11 15.59
CA VAL A 544 -18.11 12.09 16.75
C VAL A 544 -18.80 10.75 16.97
N GLY A 545 -18.84 9.91 15.93
CA GLY A 545 -19.32 8.55 16.09
C GLY A 545 -18.92 7.62 14.97
N ILE A 546 -19.03 6.33 15.24
CA ILE A 546 -18.80 5.25 14.30
C ILE A 546 -19.84 4.16 14.51
N GLN A 547 -20.27 3.51 13.44
CA GLN A 547 -21.20 2.40 13.46
C GLN A 547 -20.71 1.32 12.50
N PHE A 548 -20.72 0.09 12.95
CA PHE A 548 -20.33 -1.07 12.14
C PHE A 548 -21.58 -1.80 11.67
N PHE A 549 -21.44 -2.56 10.58
CA PHE A 549 -22.52 -3.39 10.04
C PHE A 549 -22.03 -4.83 9.92
N TYR A 550 -22.76 -5.78 10.51
CA TYR A 550 -22.44 -7.20 10.51
C TYR A 550 -23.52 -7.97 9.77
N SER A 551 -23.18 -8.64 8.67
CA SER A 551 -24.20 -9.29 7.81
C SER A 551 -25.35 -8.33 7.46
N ALA A 552 -25.01 -7.08 7.11
CA ALA A 552 -25.92 -5.96 6.85
C ALA A 552 -26.81 -5.51 8.03
N GLN A 553 -26.61 -6.04 9.25
CA GLN A 553 -27.24 -5.54 10.47
C GLN A 553 -26.37 -4.48 11.12
N ALA A 554 -26.94 -3.29 11.34
CA ALA A 554 -26.23 -2.21 12.00
C ALA A 554 -26.00 -2.54 13.47
N SER A 555 -24.79 -2.27 13.95
CA SER A 555 -24.44 -2.33 15.37
C SER A 555 -24.98 -1.10 16.12
N GLY A 556 -24.65 -0.98 17.41
CA GLY A 556 -24.87 0.25 18.13
C GLY A 556 -23.99 1.37 17.58
N VAL A 557 -24.48 2.60 17.57
CA VAL A 557 -23.60 3.75 17.28
C VAL A 557 -22.71 3.97 18.50
N HIS A 558 -21.40 3.96 18.28
CA HIS A 558 -20.43 4.37 19.29
C HIS A 558 -20.18 5.87 19.15
N GLY A 559 -20.48 6.65 20.19
CA GLY A 559 -20.46 8.11 20.13
C GLY A 559 -21.82 8.70 19.74
N GLN A 560 -21.84 9.61 18.77
CA GLN A 560 -23.05 10.33 18.35
C GLN A 560 -23.29 10.27 16.85
N THR A 561 -24.56 10.17 16.47
CA THR A 561 -25.02 10.37 15.08
C THR A 561 -25.17 11.86 14.79
N THR A 562 -24.82 12.28 13.58
CA THR A 562 -25.06 13.63 13.07
C THR A 562 -25.71 13.57 11.69
N SER A 563 -25.98 14.73 11.09
CA SER A 563 -26.43 14.81 9.69
C SER A 563 -25.32 14.59 8.67
N THR A 564 -24.06 14.50 9.10
CA THR A 564 -22.90 14.37 8.23
C THR A 564 -22.19 13.05 8.55
N SER A 565 -22.23 12.13 7.60
CA SER A 565 -21.53 10.84 7.71
C SER A 565 -20.95 10.40 6.37
N VAL A 566 -19.96 9.51 6.43
CA VAL A 566 -19.52 8.71 5.28
C VAL A 566 -19.77 7.26 5.62
N ARG A 567 -20.45 6.58 4.70
CA ARG A 567 -20.73 5.15 4.78
C ARG A 567 -20.05 4.42 3.64
N ALA A 568 -19.45 3.28 3.95
CA ALA A 568 -18.99 2.31 2.98
C ALA A 568 -19.55 0.92 3.35
N ASP A 569 -20.26 0.31 2.39
CA ASP A 569 -20.60 -1.11 2.44
C ASP A 569 -19.50 -1.90 1.72
N PHE A 570 -19.15 -3.07 2.25
CA PHE A 570 -18.06 -3.91 1.75
C PHE A 570 -18.54 -4.94 0.74
N GLU A 571 -17.72 -5.21 -0.27
CA GLU A 571 -17.92 -6.29 -1.22
C GLU A 571 -17.65 -7.68 -0.59
N GLU A 572 -18.04 -8.75 -1.28
CA GLU A 572 -17.74 -10.11 -0.83
C GLU A 572 -16.22 -10.33 -0.78
N GLY A 573 -15.71 -10.69 0.41
CA GLY A 573 -14.27 -10.86 0.65
C GLY A 573 -13.51 -9.55 0.89
N GLU A 574 -14.18 -8.39 0.92
CA GLU A 574 -13.58 -7.12 1.33
C GLU A 574 -13.56 -7.01 2.87
N PHE A 575 -12.40 -6.68 3.45
CA PHE A 575 -12.20 -6.51 4.88
C PHE A 575 -11.24 -5.37 5.20
N ILE A 576 -11.28 -4.87 6.43
CA ILE A 576 -10.43 -3.75 6.88
C ILE A 576 -9.00 -4.23 7.08
N VAL A 577 -8.05 -3.50 6.51
CA VAL A 577 -6.60 -3.78 6.62
C VAL A 577 -5.81 -2.66 7.29
N GLY A 578 -6.44 -1.50 7.49
CA GLY A 578 -5.80 -0.42 8.22
C GLY A 578 -6.74 0.71 8.56
N PHE A 579 -6.30 1.49 9.54
CA PHE A 579 -6.93 2.72 9.99
C PHE A 579 -5.88 3.82 10.02
N TYR A 580 -6.24 5.02 9.60
CA TYR A 580 -5.34 6.16 9.61
C TYR A 580 -6.10 7.45 9.79
N GLY A 581 -5.41 8.50 10.21
CA GLY A 581 -6.06 9.78 10.42
C GLY A 581 -5.30 10.63 11.39
N ARG A 582 -6.02 11.39 12.22
CA ARG A 582 -5.43 12.36 13.13
C ARG A 582 -6.17 12.38 14.46
N SER A 583 -5.40 12.53 15.54
CA SER A 583 -5.92 12.60 16.90
C SER A 583 -5.20 13.66 17.72
N GLY A 584 -5.98 14.54 18.33
CA GLY A 584 -5.61 15.37 19.46
C GLY A 584 -6.23 14.80 20.72
N SER A 585 -6.94 15.64 21.48
CA SER A 585 -7.79 15.16 22.57
C SER A 585 -9.00 14.35 22.08
N TRP A 586 -9.32 14.43 20.80
CA TRP A 586 -10.38 13.70 20.11
C TRP A 586 -9.82 13.17 18.79
N LEU A 587 -10.51 12.23 18.17
CA LEU A 587 -10.27 11.86 16.77
C LEU A 587 -10.70 13.01 15.88
N ASP A 588 -9.73 13.76 15.39
CA ASP A 588 -9.92 14.81 14.41
C ASP A 588 -10.27 14.23 13.04
N GLN A 589 -9.66 13.10 12.70
CA GLN A 589 -9.82 12.44 11.42
C GLN A 589 -9.67 10.94 11.52
N LEU A 590 -10.50 10.22 10.77
CA LEU A 590 -10.47 8.76 10.67
C LEU A 590 -10.78 8.33 9.23
N PHE A 591 -9.86 7.57 8.68
CA PHE A 591 -9.99 6.83 7.44
C PHE A 591 -9.73 5.35 7.69
N ILE A 592 -10.37 4.53 6.86
CA ILE A 592 -10.29 3.09 6.86
C ILE A 592 -9.84 2.66 5.48
N ARG A 593 -8.86 1.75 5.45
CA ARG A 593 -8.41 1.06 4.25
C ARG A 593 -8.87 -0.38 4.25
N THR A 594 -9.30 -0.90 3.11
CA THR A 594 -9.66 -2.32 2.93
C THR A 594 -8.61 -3.09 2.13
N ASN A 595 -8.65 -4.42 2.16
CA ASN A 595 -7.72 -5.33 1.45
C ASN A 595 -7.77 -5.14 -0.07
N THR A 596 -8.86 -4.54 -0.58
CA THR A 596 -9.01 -4.16 -1.98
C THR A 596 -8.35 -2.83 -2.31
N GLY A 597 -7.77 -2.16 -1.32
CA GLY A 597 -7.16 -0.84 -1.40
C GLY A 597 -8.17 0.30 -1.51
N ARG A 598 -9.43 0.08 -1.13
CA ARG A 598 -10.43 1.14 -1.01
C ARG A 598 -10.20 1.92 0.28
N ASP A 599 -10.22 3.24 0.17
CA ASP A 599 -10.12 4.16 1.30
C ASP A 599 -11.41 4.97 1.45
N PHE A 600 -11.90 5.08 2.67
CA PHE A 600 -13.03 5.96 2.99
C PHE A 600 -12.89 6.50 4.41
N GLY A 601 -13.43 7.69 4.64
CA GLY A 601 -13.29 8.35 5.93
C GLY A 601 -13.61 9.83 5.90
N VAL A 602 -13.46 10.44 7.07
CA VAL A 602 -13.91 11.81 7.34
C VAL A 602 -13.07 12.44 8.44
N GLY A 603 -13.04 13.76 8.47
CA GLY A 603 -12.44 14.51 9.55
C GLY A 603 -11.83 15.85 9.15
N GLY A 604 -11.31 16.57 10.14
CA GLY A 604 -10.60 17.83 9.99
C GLY A 604 -9.07 17.68 10.14
N PRO A 605 -8.31 18.75 9.83
CA PRO A 605 -6.84 18.74 9.85
C PRO A 605 -6.23 18.85 11.26
N GLY A 606 -7.03 18.78 12.33
CA GLY A 606 -6.55 18.89 13.71
C GLY A 606 -5.75 17.66 14.17
N GLY A 607 -5.16 17.73 15.37
CA GLY A 607 -4.47 16.58 15.97
C GLY A 607 -3.12 16.20 15.34
N LYS A 608 -2.52 15.13 15.88
CA LYS A 608 -1.31 14.48 15.33
C LYS A 608 -1.73 13.31 14.43
N PRO A 609 -1.00 13.02 13.35
CA PRO A 609 -1.26 11.85 12.53
C PRO A 609 -1.17 10.56 13.36
N PHE A 610 -1.97 9.57 12.99
CA PHE A 610 -1.81 8.19 13.42
C PHE A 610 -2.07 7.26 12.24
N TYR A 611 -1.53 6.06 12.36
CA TYR A 611 -1.78 4.96 11.45
C TYR A 611 -1.71 3.66 12.25
N VAL A 612 -2.58 2.72 11.93
CA VAL A 612 -2.62 1.37 12.49
C VAL A 612 -2.96 0.40 11.37
N ALA A 613 -2.01 -0.46 10.99
CA ALA A 613 -2.31 -1.62 10.15
C ALA A 613 -2.99 -2.68 11.01
N THR A 614 -3.97 -3.39 10.43
CA THR A 614 -4.40 -4.66 11.04
C THR A 614 -3.32 -5.70 10.75
N PRO A 615 -3.10 -6.69 11.64
CA PRO A 615 -2.26 -7.83 11.30
C PRO A 615 -2.77 -8.40 9.98
N GLN A 616 -2.01 -8.31 8.91
CA GLN A 616 -2.37 -9.07 7.71
C GLN A 616 -1.84 -10.48 7.88
N GLY A 617 -2.45 -11.39 7.15
CA GLY A 617 -1.75 -12.60 6.78
C GLY A 617 -1.70 -13.77 7.73
N VAL A 618 -1.99 -13.53 9.00
CA VAL A 618 -2.22 -14.58 9.99
C VAL A 618 -3.71 -14.92 10.09
N ASP A 619 -4.42 -14.83 8.96
CA ASP A 619 -5.89 -14.85 8.87
C ASP A 619 -6.56 -14.02 9.97
N ALA A 620 -6.01 -12.83 10.24
CA ALA A 620 -6.45 -12.01 11.36
C ALA A 620 -7.91 -11.63 11.21
N VAL A 621 -8.73 -12.07 12.15
CA VAL A 621 -10.14 -11.73 12.23
C VAL A 621 -10.25 -10.65 13.29
N LEU A 622 -10.71 -9.45 12.90
CA LEU A 622 -11.11 -8.48 13.91
C LEU A 622 -12.25 -9.11 14.73
N MET A 623 -12.13 -9.12 16.05
CA MET A 623 -13.05 -9.79 17.00
C MET A 623 -13.87 -8.82 17.84
N SER A 624 -13.27 -7.70 18.22
CA SER A 624 -14.02 -6.63 18.83
C SER A 624 -13.36 -5.28 18.61
N ILE A 625 -14.19 -4.25 18.69
CA ILE A 625 -13.76 -2.87 18.62
C ILE A 625 -14.24 -2.21 19.90
N GLU A 626 -13.31 -1.71 20.70
CA GLU A 626 -13.63 -0.84 21.82
C GLU A 626 -13.45 0.60 21.39
N VAL A 627 -14.48 1.40 21.64
CA VAL A 627 -14.52 2.80 21.28
C VAL A 627 -14.50 3.63 22.54
N ASN A 628 -13.48 4.47 22.67
CA ASN A 628 -13.36 5.43 23.74
C ASN A 628 -14.01 6.74 23.35
N THR A 629 -14.87 7.24 24.24
CA THR A 629 -15.58 8.51 24.03
C THR A 629 -15.24 9.54 25.10
N CYS A 630 -15.05 10.78 24.64
CA CYS A 630 -14.83 11.94 25.46
C CYS A 630 -16.13 12.79 25.54
N TYR A 631 -16.52 13.18 26.77
CA TYR A 631 -17.76 13.93 27.03
C TYR A 631 -19.03 13.30 26.41
N SER A 632 -19.04 11.97 26.24
CA SER A 632 -20.10 11.21 25.55
C SER A 632 -20.43 11.69 24.12
N SER A 633 -19.56 12.48 23.50
CA SER A 633 -19.87 13.20 22.26
C SER A 633 -18.80 13.07 21.18
N TYR A 634 -17.56 12.80 21.55
CA TYR A 634 -16.43 12.73 20.62
C TYR A 634 -15.73 11.39 20.76
N LEU A 635 -15.33 10.79 19.65
CA LEU A 635 -14.43 9.65 19.72
C LEU A 635 -13.04 10.16 20.12
N SER A 636 -12.35 9.45 21.01
CA SER A 636 -10.96 9.79 21.37
C SER A 636 -9.98 8.69 20.98
N ALA A 637 -10.41 7.43 21.01
CA ALA A 637 -9.61 6.30 20.56
C ALA A 637 -10.48 5.13 20.08
N LEU A 638 -9.87 4.29 19.25
CA LEU A 638 -10.38 2.95 18.91
C LEU A 638 -9.34 1.93 19.37
N ILE A 639 -9.77 0.90 20.07
CA ILE A 639 -8.96 -0.27 20.43
C ILE A 639 -9.50 -1.42 19.60
N LEU A 640 -8.64 -2.03 18.81
CA LEU A 640 -8.96 -3.13 17.91
C LEU A 640 -8.40 -4.40 18.51
N ASN A 641 -9.26 -5.40 18.67
CA ASN A 641 -8.88 -6.72 19.13
C ASN A 641 -9.04 -7.70 17.98
N PHE A 642 -7.96 -8.35 17.58
CA PHE A 642 -7.91 -9.34 16.53
C PHE A 642 -7.69 -10.72 17.14
N ASP A 643 -8.35 -11.72 16.60
CA ASP A 643 -7.94 -13.11 16.70
C ASP A 643 -7.01 -13.36 15.51
N ILE A 644 -5.79 -13.77 15.80
CA ILE A 644 -4.81 -14.19 14.80
C ILE A 644 -4.65 -15.70 14.90
N HIS A 645 -4.61 -16.37 13.76
CA HIS A 645 -4.34 -17.79 13.72
C HIS A 645 -2.83 -17.99 13.70
N THR A 646 -2.28 -18.48 14.82
CA THR A 646 -0.91 -18.98 14.95
C THR A 646 -0.95 -20.51 14.98
N TYR A 647 0.18 -21.17 15.22
CA TYR A 647 0.26 -22.64 15.21
C TYR A 647 1.06 -23.17 16.40
N GLU A 648 0.47 -24.14 17.12
CA GLU A 648 1.16 -24.93 18.15
C GLU A 648 1.46 -26.33 17.66
#